data_AF-A0A2S9SLD8-F1
#
_entry.id   AF-A0A2S9SLD8-F1
#
_cell.length_a   1.000
_cell.length_b   1.000
_cell.length_c   1.000
_cell.angle_alpha   90.00
_cell.angle_beta   90.00
_cell.angle_gamma   90.00
#
_symmetry.space_group_name_H-M   'P 1'
#
loop_
_entity.id
_entity.type
_entity.pdbx_description
1 polymer ?
#
loop_
_entity_poly.entity_id
_entity_poly.type
_entity_poly.pdbx_seq_one_letter_code
_entity_poly.pdbx_strand_id
1 'polypeptide(L)'
;MKNLNFGTKLILILVASVIVSLGTMIFFTTKKQYENAENQAKEYIKATVKSYANEQKAIFDGTIDVVNSMVNRVETAIKTDEKLTKAGMVEFQKNILKNNDFLYTAWIGFEDDSYLFDRYDGSDKNPYYTPKGVFQPLVTANGNGKYDLEFLPEFNKNDIYLKNAVESKKVSITEPYEYEMSGGKKVLMATVSAPIIINDKVIGVVGVDFTLEAINNAISSITLFDTGYFIFIEPSGAIISHKDSKRVGKIYADTANGDIDRMNILENQKQGKSYEFYTLAKATGKTSYFYSYPFEFGDTKRYFVLISASAEEEYLKSANDVRNFSLIFALVVTGLIVAIVMYSMRTLSKNLIIISSGLLGFFAFLNKETTTTKQIEINSNDEFGTMAKVINENIKRTQDLINEDSALIDDVKRVVDIVKSGHLDTKIEKSTKNIGLEELKNSFNEMIEVTRENVCSDINKVIALLEDFSRLNFRSRLENDNGKIANGINNLASIINDMLKENKSNGMTLEQSSKELLENVDRLNISSNEAATSLEETAAALEEITSNIRNNTENIAKMAQYSNEIIKASASGEALANETTNAMDEINSKVNMVNDAISVIDQIAFQTNILSLNAAVEAATAGEAGKGFAVVAQEVRNLATRSAEAAKEIKNIVEDATIKANEGKTIATNMIDGYKGLNETISKTINLISDIEMSSKEQLSGIEQINDAVNELDRQTQQNAMIATEANDIAMNLDEVAKLIVEDANKKEFNGKTSVEAKNINIKRTSSNLEISTKEVKPLKKEKDKSNLSSKESENIKTKSKFEVISDSSSNDEWESF
;
A
#
# COMPACT_ATOMS: atom_id res chain seq x y z
N MET A 1 -28.88 57.71 -0.31
CA MET A 1 -29.59 57.14 0.86
C MET A 1 -30.46 58.13 1.67
N LYS A 2 -30.59 59.42 1.30
CA LYS A 2 -31.38 60.39 2.11
C LYS A 2 -32.91 60.28 1.96
N ASN A 3 -33.44 59.66 0.88
CA ASN A 3 -34.89 59.60 0.59
C ASN A 3 -35.53 58.21 0.75
N LEU A 4 -34.92 57.27 1.50
CA LEU A 4 -35.49 55.93 1.75
C LEU A 4 -36.06 55.83 3.18
N ASN A 5 -37.24 55.22 3.33
CA ASN A 5 -37.89 54.94 4.63
C ASN A 5 -36.97 54.07 5.51
N PHE A 6 -36.96 54.30 6.83
CA PHE A 6 -36.14 53.60 7.83
C PHE A 6 -36.20 52.08 7.66
N GLY A 7 -37.39 51.56 7.36
CA GLY A 7 -37.56 50.15 7.06
C GLY A 7 -36.72 49.69 5.86
N THR A 8 -36.89 50.33 4.71
CA THR A 8 -36.10 50.03 3.50
C THR A 8 -34.59 50.15 3.71
N LYS A 9 -34.13 51.06 4.59
CA LYS A 9 -32.71 51.17 4.98
C LYS A 9 -32.22 49.96 5.79
N LEU A 10 -33.05 49.47 6.72
CA LEU A 10 -32.73 48.28 7.53
C LEU A 10 -32.66 47.02 6.66
N ILE A 11 -33.57 46.85 5.69
CA ILE A 11 -33.56 45.72 4.74
C ILE A 11 -32.26 45.69 3.92
N LEU A 12 -31.85 46.84 3.38
CA LEU A 12 -30.64 46.94 2.58
C LEU A 12 -29.37 46.58 3.37
N ILE A 13 -29.31 46.94 4.66
CA ILE A 13 -28.17 46.62 5.53
C ILE A 13 -28.14 45.11 5.88
N LEU A 14 -29.29 44.52 6.21
CA LEU A 14 -29.41 43.10 6.58
C LEU A 14 -29.09 42.16 5.40
N VAL A 15 -29.60 42.49 4.21
CA VAL A 15 -29.32 41.73 2.99
C VAL A 15 -27.84 41.87 2.61
N ALA A 16 -27.27 43.07 2.72
CA ALA A 16 -25.84 43.27 2.49
C ALA A 16 -24.98 42.47 3.48
N SER A 17 -25.31 42.42 4.77
CA SER A 17 -24.54 41.66 5.76
C SER A 17 -24.60 40.15 5.55
N VAL A 18 -25.75 39.61 5.13
CA VAL A 18 -25.93 38.17 4.85
C VAL A 18 -25.20 37.76 3.57
N ILE A 19 -25.26 38.57 2.51
CA ILE A 19 -24.52 38.32 1.27
C ILE A 19 -23.01 38.35 1.55
N VAL A 20 -22.54 39.31 2.35
CA VAL A 20 -21.13 39.40 2.72
C VAL A 20 -20.71 38.20 3.58
N SER A 21 -21.48 37.77 4.59
CA SER A 21 -21.10 36.64 5.45
C SER A 21 -21.10 35.30 4.71
N LEU A 22 -22.16 35.00 3.94
CA LEU A 22 -22.25 33.78 3.13
C LEU A 22 -21.21 33.76 2.01
N GLY A 23 -21.03 34.88 1.32
CA GLY A 23 -19.99 35.01 0.29
C GLY A 23 -18.59 34.79 0.85
N THR A 24 -18.30 35.33 2.03
CA THR A 24 -17.01 35.13 2.71
C THR A 24 -16.81 33.67 3.12
N MET A 25 -17.83 33.03 3.70
CA MET A 25 -17.76 31.61 4.10
C MET A 25 -17.57 30.68 2.88
N ILE A 26 -18.33 30.88 1.81
CA ILE A 26 -18.22 30.09 0.56
C ILE A 26 -16.85 30.30 -0.06
N PHE A 27 -16.34 31.53 -0.08
CA PHE A 27 -15.00 31.83 -0.58
C PHE A 27 -13.92 31.06 0.20
N PHE A 28 -13.92 31.12 1.53
CA PHE A 28 -12.92 30.44 2.34
C PHE A 28 -13.02 28.91 2.29
N THR A 29 -14.23 28.36 2.32
CA THR A 29 -14.45 26.90 2.24
C THR A 29 -14.09 26.36 0.85
N THR A 30 -14.52 27.03 -0.22
CA THR A 30 -14.14 26.66 -1.60
C THR A 30 -12.64 26.75 -1.80
N LYS A 31 -12.01 27.84 -1.35
CA LYS A 31 -10.55 28.01 -1.45
C LYS A 31 -9.82 26.89 -0.73
N LYS A 32 -10.20 26.58 0.51
CA LYS A 32 -9.58 25.50 1.29
C LYS A 32 -9.81 24.12 0.68
N GLN A 33 -11.00 23.87 0.13
CA GLN A 33 -11.32 22.61 -0.54
C GLN A 33 -10.51 22.44 -1.83
N TYR A 34 -10.34 23.51 -2.60
CA TYR A 34 -9.50 23.53 -3.81
C TYR A 34 -8.05 23.24 -3.45
N GLU A 35 -7.49 23.96 -2.48
CA GLU A 35 -6.11 23.75 -1.99
C GLU A 35 -5.90 22.30 -1.51
N ASN A 36 -6.85 21.74 -0.75
CA ASN A 36 -6.77 20.36 -0.28
C ASN A 36 -6.84 19.34 -1.41
N ALA A 37 -7.80 19.49 -2.34
CA ALA A 37 -7.96 18.58 -3.48
C ALA A 37 -6.75 18.63 -4.41
N GLU A 38 -6.22 19.82 -4.68
CA GLU A 38 -5.01 20.01 -5.48
C GLU A 38 -3.79 19.36 -4.82
N ASN A 39 -3.58 19.58 -3.51
CA ASN A 39 -2.47 18.98 -2.78
C ASN A 39 -2.54 17.45 -2.75
N GLN A 40 -3.72 16.89 -2.46
CA GLN A 40 -3.92 15.44 -2.48
C GLN A 40 -3.69 14.84 -3.86
N ALA A 41 -4.22 15.49 -4.91
CA ALA A 41 -4.02 15.05 -6.28
C ALA A 41 -2.54 15.10 -6.67
N LYS A 42 -1.80 16.17 -6.32
CA LYS A 42 -0.36 16.27 -6.56
C LYS A 42 0.41 15.15 -5.88
N GLU A 43 0.14 14.87 -4.61
CA GLU A 43 0.82 13.79 -3.89
C GLU A 43 0.52 12.42 -4.51
N TYR A 44 -0.73 12.16 -4.88
CA TYR A 44 -1.12 10.94 -5.60
C TYR A 44 -0.41 10.81 -6.96
N ILE A 45 -0.38 11.88 -7.75
CA ILE A 45 0.31 11.93 -9.05
C ILE A 45 1.80 11.66 -8.86
N LYS A 46 2.45 12.31 -7.89
CA LYS A 46 3.87 12.13 -7.58
C LYS A 46 4.19 10.68 -7.20
N ALA A 47 3.40 10.11 -6.30
CA ALA A 47 3.54 8.72 -5.89
C ALA A 47 3.36 7.76 -7.06
N THR A 48 2.35 8.00 -7.90
CA THR A 48 2.05 7.17 -9.07
C THR A 48 3.17 7.22 -10.11
N VAL A 49 3.65 8.41 -10.46
CA VAL A 49 4.77 8.60 -11.40
C VAL A 49 6.03 7.93 -10.87
N LYS A 50 6.34 8.12 -9.58
CA LYS A 50 7.50 7.48 -8.95
C LYS A 50 7.38 5.95 -8.97
N SER A 51 6.20 5.41 -8.72
CA SER A 51 5.94 3.96 -8.78
C SER A 51 6.23 3.41 -10.18
N TYR A 52 5.63 3.98 -11.22
CA TYR A 52 5.86 3.53 -12.60
C TYR A 52 7.30 3.75 -13.07
N ALA A 53 7.93 4.85 -12.65
CA ALA A 53 9.34 5.10 -12.96
C ALA A 53 10.25 4.04 -12.33
N ASN A 54 9.98 3.63 -11.09
CA ASN A 54 10.74 2.58 -10.43
C ASN A 54 10.47 1.20 -11.03
N GLU A 55 9.26 0.93 -11.51
CA GLU A 55 8.94 -0.29 -12.25
C GLU A 55 9.76 -0.35 -13.55
N GLN A 56 9.82 0.74 -14.31
CA GLN A 56 10.69 0.82 -15.49
C GLN A 56 12.16 0.67 -15.07
N LYS A 57 12.61 1.35 -14.01
CA LYS A 57 13.98 1.17 -13.50
C LYS A 57 14.30 -0.30 -13.24
N ALA A 58 13.41 -1.05 -12.60
CA ALA A 58 13.62 -2.46 -12.31
C ALA A 58 13.75 -3.32 -13.58
N ILE A 59 12.91 -3.05 -14.61
CA ILE A 59 13.01 -3.74 -15.90
C ILE A 59 14.37 -3.46 -16.56
N PHE A 60 14.77 -2.18 -16.60
CA PHE A 60 16.03 -1.77 -17.22
C PHE A 60 17.24 -2.28 -16.44
N ASP A 61 17.25 -2.19 -15.10
CA ASP A 61 18.34 -2.73 -14.29
C ASP A 61 18.43 -4.27 -14.39
N GLY A 62 17.30 -4.97 -14.53
CA GLY A 62 17.30 -6.42 -14.78
C GLY A 62 18.07 -6.80 -16.05
N THR A 63 18.13 -5.92 -17.07
CA THR A 63 18.95 -6.17 -18.26
C THR A 63 20.45 -6.14 -17.98
N ILE A 64 20.89 -5.43 -16.92
CA ILE A 64 22.29 -5.41 -16.47
C ILE A 64 22.67 -6.79 -15.97
N ASP A 65 21.81 -7.43 -15.17
CA ASP A 65 22.02 -8.80 -14.69
C ASP A 65 22.07 -9.81 -15.85
N VAL A 66 21.20 -9.63 -16.85
CA VAL A 66 21.19 -10.45 -18.06
C VAL A 66 22.53 -10.35 -18.81
N VAL A 67 22.99 -9.14 -19.15
CA VAL A 67 24.26 -9.00 -19.89
C VAL A 67 25.46 -9.44 -19.04
N ASN A 68 25.45 -9.20 -17.72
CA ASN A 68 26.49 -9.70 -16.82
C ASN A 68 26.50 -11.23 -16.75
N SER A 69 25.34 -11.90 -16.80
CA SER A 69 25.29 -13.36 -16.87
C SER A 69 25.93 -13.89 -18.16
N MET A 70 25.74 -13.19 -19.28
CA MET A 70 26.36 -13.53 -20.56
C MET A 70 27.88 -13.31 -20.52
N VAL A 71 28.35 -12.19 -19.96
CA VAL A 71 29.78 -11.93 -19.73
C VAL A 71 30.37 -13.02 -18.84
N ASN A 72 29.75 -13.30 -17.69
CA ASN A 72 30.23 -14.29 -16.73
C ASN A 72 30.31 -15.69 -17.35
N ARG A 73 29.35 -16.08 -18.19
CA ARG A 73 29.40 -17.37 -18.90
C ARG A 73 30.64 -17.48 -19.79
N VAL A 74 30.92 -16.41 -20.53
CA VAL A 74 32.07 -16.33 -21.46
C VAL A 74 33.39 -16.27 -20.69
N GLU A 75 33.52 -15.37 -19.72
CA GLU A 75 34.74 -15.22 -18.92
C GLU A 75 35.08 -16.49 -18.14
N THR A 76 34.07 -17.15 -17.57
CA THR A 76 34.28 -18.41 -16.82
C THR A 76 34.86 -19.48 -17.74
N ALA A 77 34.28 -19.64 -18.93
CA ALA A 77 34.77 -20.61 -19.91
C ALA A 77 36.23 -20.36 -20.28
N ILE A 78 36.63 -19.09 -20.46
CA ILE A 78 38.02 -18.74 -20.78
C ILE A 78 38.96 -18.99 -19.60
N LYS A 79 38.52 -18.68 -18.37
CA LYS A 79 39.32 -18.92 -17.14
C LYS A 79 39.52 -20.42 -16.88
N THR A 80 38.58 -21.27 -17.27
CA THR A 80 38.64 -22.73 -17.06
C THR A 80 39.15 -23.52 -18.28
N ASP A 81 39.56 -22.84 -19.36
CA ASP A 81 39.94 -23.45 -20.64
C ASP A 81 38.83 -24.38 -21.21
N GLU A 82 37.56 -24.03 -20.96
CA GLU A 82 36.38 -24.73 -21.48
C GLU A 82 36.10 -24.29 -22.92
N LYS A 83 36.11 -25.23 -23.87
CA LYS A 83 35.61 -24.98 -25.23
C LYS A 83 34.09 -24.98 -25.27
N LEU A 84 33.50 -23.84 -25.63
CA LEU A 84 32.05 -23.67 -25.71
C LEU A 84 31.49 -24.30 -26.99
N THR A 85 30.28 -24.84 -26.91
CA THR A 85 29.56 -25.29 -28.10
C THR A 85 28.72 -24.15 -28.68
N LYS A 86 28.76 -24.02 -30.01
CA LYS A 86 28.05 -22.99 -30.78
C LYS A 86 26.54 -23.07 -30.54
N ALA A 87 25.98 -24.28 -30.63
CA ALA A 87 24.57 -24.55 -30.39
C ALA A 87 24.17 -24.27 -28.94
N GLY A 88 25.03 -24.59 -27.96
CA GLY A 88 24.78 -24.30 -26.56
C GLY A 88 24.70 -22.81 -26.26
N MET A 89 25.55 -21.98 -26.89
CA MET A 89 25.50 -20.52 -26.72
C MET A 89 24.25 -19.89 -27.32
N VAL A 90 23.79 -20.39 -28.46
CA VAL A 90 22.55 -19.91 -29.09
C VAL A 90 21.33 -20.33 -28.27
N GLU A 91 21.31 -21.54 -27.75
CA GLU A 91 20.23 -21.99 -26.87
C GLU A 91 20.22 -21.21 -25.54
N PHE A 92 21.39 -20.85 -25.02
CA PHE A 92 21.52 -19.94 -23.89
C PHE A 92 20.91 -18.56 -24.19
N GLN A 93 21.21 -17.97 -25.35
CA GLN A 93 20.59 -16.70 -25.79
C GLN A 93 19.06 -16.81 -25.95
N LYS A 94 18.55 -17.92 -26.51
CA LYS A 94 17.10 -18.16 -26.60
C LYS A 94 16.46 -18.26 -25.23
N ASN A 95 17.09 -18.94 -24.27
CA ASN A 95 16.60 -19.04 -22.90
C ASN A 95 16.56 -17.68 -22.20
N ILE A 96 17.54 -16.81 -22.44
CA ILE A 96 17.50 -15.42 -21.97
C ILE A 96 16.25 -14.72 -22.50
N LEU A 97 16.00 -14.78 -23.82
CA LEU A 97 14.83 -14.14 -24.42
C LEU A 97 13.52 -14.78 -23.98
N LYS A 98 13.48 -16.10 -23.77
CA LYS A 98 12.32 -16.83 -23.28
C LYS A 98 11.89 -16.38 -21.88
N ASN A 99 12.86 -16.05 -21.03
CA ASN A 99 12.62 -15.67 -19.64
C ASN A 99 12.47 -14.14 -19.46
N ASN A 100 12.57 -13.37 -20.54
CA ASN A 100 12.52 -11.91 -20.52
C ASN A 100 11.65 -11.39 -21.68
N ASP A 101 10.33 -11.33 -21.47
CA ASP A 101 9.34 -10.92 -22.48
C ASP A 101 9.54 -9.50 -23.05
N PHE A 102 10.31 -8.66 -22.34
CA PHE A 102 10.62 -7.30 -22.76
C PHE A 102 11.79 -7.21 -23.76
N LEU A 103 12.62 -8.24 -23.84
CA LEU A 103 13.79 -8.27 -24.72
C LEU A 103 13.40 -8.72 -26.13
N TYR A 104 13.89 -8.01 -27.13
CA TYR A 104 13.68 -8.30 -28.53
C TYR A 104 14.77 -9.20 -29.10
N THR A 105 16.03 -8.98 -28.70
CA THR A 105 17.19 -9.69 -29.23
C THR A 105 18.23 -9.93 -28.14
N ALA A 106 19.04 -10.97 -28.32
CA ALA A 106 20.22 -11.26 -27.52
C ALA A 106 21.35 -11.64 -28.46
N TRP A 107 22.52 -11.01 -28.30
CA TRP A 107 23.62 -11.14 -29.24
C TRP A 107 24.99 -11.13 -28.56
N ILE A 108 25.98 -11.68 -29.26
CA ILE A 108 27.39 -11.67 -28.83
C ILE A 108 28.25 -11.32 -30.04
N GLY A 109 29.13 -10.33 -29.90
CA GLY A 109 30.13 -9.96 -30.90
C GLY A 109 31.55 -10.13 -30.36
N PHE A 110 32.47 -10.64 -31.17
CA PHE A 110 33.85 -10.89 -30.76
C PHE A 110 34.83 -10.13 -31.66
N GLU A 111 35.83 -9.49 -31.04
CA GLU A 111 37.04 -9.06 -31.75
C GLU A 111 37.95 -10.27 -32.03
N ASP A 112 37.97 -11.23 -31.10
CA ASP A 112 38.72 -12.48 -31.21
C ASP A 112 37.99 -13.60 -30.47
N ASP A 113 37.47 -14.58 -31.21
CA ASP A 113 36.70 -15.73 -30.70
C ASP A 113 37.56 -16.99 -30.48
N SER A 114 38.85 -16.95 -30.82
CA SER A 114 39.77 -18.11 -30.81
C SER A 114 40.00 -18.73 -29.43
N TYR A 115 39.75 -17.94 -28.37
CA TYR A 115 39.79 -18.41 -26.99
C TYR A 115 38.73 -19.50 -26.73
N LEU A 116 37.56 -19.37 -27.33
CA LEU A 116 36.37 -20.15 -26.99
C LEU A 116 36.04 -21.24 -28.02
N PHE A 117 36.33 -20.97 -29.29
CA PHE A 117 35.94 -21.83 -30.41
C PHE A 117 37.13 -22.15 -31.30
N ASP A 118 37.12 -23.34 -31.90
CA ASP A 118 38.06 -23.66 -32.97
C ASP A 118 37.76 -22.83 -34.21
N ARG A 119 38.81 -22.39 -34.93
CA ARG A 119 38.66 -21.59 -36.15
C ARG A 119 37.76 -22.30 -37.15
N TYR A 120 36.75 -21.59 -37.60
CA TYR A 120 35.78 -22.11 -38.54
C TYR A 120 36.38 -22.24 -39.95
N ASP A 121 36.20 -23.41 -40.57
CA ASP A 121 36.82 -23.81 -41.84
C ASP A 121 35.93 -23.54 -43.08
N GLY A 122 34.71 -23.02 -42.88
CA GLY A 122 33.76 -22.73 -43.97
C GLY A 122 32.95 -23.92 -44.47
N SER A 123 32.98 -25.07 -43.78
CA SER A 123 32.33 -26.32 -44.22
C SER A 123 30.79 -26.33 -44.15
N ASP A 124 30.17 -25.53 -43.29
CA ASP A 124 28.72 -25.44 -43.04
C ASP A 124 28.13 -24.02 -43.26
N LYS A 125 27.14 -23.86 -44.15
CA LYS A 125 26.37 -22.60 -44.22
C LYS A 125 25.54 -22.42 -42.94
N ASN A 126 26.08 -21.71 -41.94
CA ASN A 126 25.47 -21.57 -40.63
C ASN A 126 25.21 -20.09 -40.31
N PRO A 127 24.03 -19.70 -39.76
CA PRO A 127 23.70 -18.30 -39.54
C PRO A 127 24.45 -17.65 -38.37
N TYR A 128 25.39 -18.35 -37.74
CA TYR A 128 26.15 -17.87 -36.58
C TYR A 128 27.44 -17.11 -36.94
N TYR A 129 27.93 -17.25 -38.16
CA TYR A 129 29.27 -16.80 -38.55
C TYR A 129 29.22 -15.59 -39.48
N THR A 130 30.11 -14.64 -39.21
CA THR A 130 30.38 -13.56 -40.17
C THR A 130 31.05 -14.12 -41.43
N PRO A 131 31.09 -13.37 -42.55
CA PRO A 131 31.84 -13.78 -43.74
C PRO A 131 33.33 -14.08 -43.50
N LYS A 132 33.94 -13.50 -42.45
CA LYS A 132 35.32 -13.81 -42.02
C LYS A 132 35.45 -15.03 -41.10
N GLY A 133 34.34 -15.69 -40.76
CA GLY A 133 34.33 -16.91 -39.95
C GLY A 133 34.40 -16.68 -38.44
N VAL A 134 34.03 -15.49 -37.95
CA VAL A 134 33.94 -15.18 -36.51
C VAL A 134 32.54 -15.50 -35.99
N PHE A 135 32.45 -16.18 -34.84
CA PHE A 135 31.16 -16.53 -34.23
C PHE A 135 30.49 -15.28 -33.64
N GLN A 136 29.41 -14.77 -34.24
CA GLN A 136 28.69 -13.59 -33.76
C GLN A 136 27.17 -13.73 -33.88
N PRO A 137 26.52 -14.61 -33.11
CA PRO A 137 25.10 -14.87 -33.23
C PRO A 137 24.25 -13.68 -32.72
N LEU A 138 23.22 -13.35 -33.48
CA LEU A 138 22.10 -12.47 -33.14
C LEU A 138 20.82 -13.32 -33.12
N VAL A 139 20.25 -13.49 -31.94
CA VAL A 139 18.97 -14.20 -31.76
C VAL A 139 17.86 -13.17 -31.59
N THR A 140 16.78 -13.30 -32.37
CA THR A 140 15.63 -12.39 -32.35
C THR A 140 14.38 -13.14 -31.92
N ALA A 141 13.63 -12.58 -30.97
CA ALA A 141 12.33 -13.11 -30.54
C ALA A 141 11.21 -12.65 -31.49
N ASN A 142 10.44 -13.60 -32.03
CA ASN A 142 9.35 -13.33 -32.99
C ASN A 142 7.94 -13.55 -32.42
N GLY A 143 7.83 -13.70 -31.09
CA GLY A 143 6.57 -14.06 -30.42
C GLY A 143 6.23 -15.55 -30.52
N ASN A 144 5.34 -16.03 -29.64
CA ASN A 144 4.89 -17.43 -29.57
C ASN A 144 6.02 -18.48 -29.40
N GLY A 145 7.11 -18.13 -28.72
CA GLY A 145 8.23 -19.04 -28.46
C GLY A 145 9.06 -19.40 -29.70
N LYS A 146 8.98 -18.61 -30.78
CA LYS A 146 9.80 -18.76 -31.99
C LYS A 146 10.93 -17.74 -31.98
N TYR A 147 12.09 -18.18 -32.47
CA TYR A 147 13.32 -17.38 -32.53
C TYR A 147 13.91 -17.43 -33.92
N ASP A 148 14.21 -16.25 -34.46
CA ASP A 148 15.02 -16.10 -35.66
C ASP A 148 16.49 -15.95 -35.26
N LEU A 149 17.36 -16.30 -36.19
CA LEU A 149 18.78 -16.39 -35.96
C LEU A 149 19.55 -15.83 -37.15
N GLU A 150 20.38 -14.84 -36.86
CA GLU A 150 21.19 -14.10 -37.80
C GLU A 150 22.61 -13.94 -37.22
N PHE A 151 23.54 -13.36 -38.00
CA PHE A 151 24.85 -12.97 -37.51
C PHE A 151 24.99 -11.45 -37.50
N LEU A 152 25.74 -10.92 -36.53
CA LEU A 152 26.07 -9.50 -36.49
C LEU A 152 27.07 -9.12 -37.61
N PRO A 153 27.07 -7.85 -38.06
CA PRO A 153 28.13 -7.30 -38.90
C PRO A 153 29.53 -7.51 -38.29
N GLU A 154 30.57 -7.46 -39.14
CA GLU A 154 31.96 -7.60 -38.71
C GLU A 154 32.29 -6.66 -37.55
N PHE A 155 32.94 -7.20 -36.50
CA PHE A 155 33.18 -6.48 -35.25
C PHE A 155 33.88 -5.13 -35.48
N ASN A 156 33.21 -4.05 -35.10
CA ASN A 156 33.72 -2.70 -35.23
C ASN A 156 33.44 -1.93 -33.94
N LYS A 157 34.52 -1.52 -33.24
CA LYS A 157 34.45 -0.79 -31.96
C LYS A 157 33.68 0.53 -32.06
N ASN A 158 33.50 1.08 -33.26
CA ASN A 158 32.75 2.32 -33.49
C ASN A 158 31.26 2.11 -33.76
N ASP A 159 30.79 0.86 -33.87
CA ASP A 159 29.37 0.58 -34.05
C ASP A 159 28.59 1.05 -32.82
N ILE A 160 27.43 1.67 -33.05
CA ILE A 160 26.67 2.36 -31.99
C ILE A 160 26.33 1.47 -30.80
N TYR A 161 26.06 0.19 -31.05
CA TYR A 161 25.70 -0.82 -30.05
C TYR A 161 26.91 -1.40 -29.28
N LEU A 162 28.14 -1.13 -29.74
CA LEU A 162 29.39 -1.59 -29.13
C LEU A 162 30.16 -0.44 -28.46
N LYS A 163 30.15 0.74 -29.07
CA LYS A 163 31.04 1.86 -28.76
C LYS A 163 31.07 2.21 -27.27
N ASN A 164 29.91 2.44 -26.66
CA ASN A 164 29.83 2.89 -25.27
C ASN A 164 30.39 1.84 -24.29
N ALA A 165 30.12 0.55 -24.53
CA ALA A 165 30.62 -0.54 -23.69
C ALA A 165 32.14 -0.71 -23.83
N VAL A 166 32.65 -0.60 -25.07
CA VAL A 166 34.09 -0.70 -25.37
C VAL A 166 34.88 0.46 -24.75
N GLU A 167 34.41 1.70 -24.92
CA GLU A 167 35.09 2.91 -24.42
C GLU A 167 35.05 3.01 -22.89
N SER A 168 33.90 2.70 -22.28
CA SER A 168 33.73 2.81 -20.82
C SER A 168 34.27 1.61 -20.04
N LYS A 169 34.51 0.47 -20.72
CA LYS A 169 34.81 -0.83 -20.10
C LYS A 169 33.78 -1.25 -19.03
N LYS A 170 32.54 -0.80 -19.16
CA LYS A 170 31.43 -1.06 -18.23
C LYS A 170 30.15 -1.35 -19.01
N VAL A 171 29.14 -1.87 -18.31
CA VAL A 171 27.78 -1.98 -18.85
C VAL A 171 27.30 -0.59 -19.29
N SER A 172 26.72 -0.53 -20.48
CA SER A 172 26.27 0.71 -21.07
C SER A 172 24.95 0.52 -21.80
N ILE A 173 24.22 1.61 -21.98
CA ILE A 173 23.00 1.67 -22.78
C ILE A 173 23.19 2.66 -23.93
N THR A 174 22.71 2.31 -25.13
CA THR A 174 22.73 3.22 -26.28
C THR A 174 21.60 4.22 -26.22
N GLU A 175 21.76 5.32 -26.95
CA GLU A 175 20.61 6.12 -27.37
C GLU A 175 19.79 5.31 -28.40
N PRO A 176 18.49 5.57 -28.57
CA PRO A 176 17.68 4.91 -29.58
C PRO A 176 18.26 5.09 -30.98
N TYR A 177 18.38 3.99 -31.72
CA TYR A 177 18.90 4.00 -33.08
C TYR A 177 18.13 3.03 -33.98
N GLU A 178 18.11 3.32 -35.28
CA GLU A 178 17.56 2.40 -36.27
C GLU A 178 18.58 1.30 -36.57
N TYR A 179 18.17 0.05 -36.37
CA TYR A 179 18.92 -1.12 -36.80
C TYR A 179 18.20 -1.79 -37.97
N GLU A 180 18.95 -2.16 -39.01
CA GLU A 180 18.43 -2.88 -40.17
C GLU A 180 18.65 -4.38 -39.98
N MET A 181 17.55 -5.11 -39.72
CA MET A 181 17.54 -6.57 -39.61
C MET A 181 17.68 -7.25 -40.97
N SER A 182 18.07 -8.53 -40.99
CA SER A 182 18.12 -9.28 -42.25
C SER A 182 16.75 -9.31 -42.93
N GLY A 183 16.74 -8.99 -44.23
CA GLY A 183 15.50 -8.81 -45.00
C GLY A 183 15.01 -7.35 -45.13
N GLY A 184 15.78 -6.37 -44.64
CA GLY A 184 15.54 -4.93 -44.87
C GLY A 184 14.52 -4.31 -43.91
N LYS A 185 14.13 -5.02 -42.84
CA LYS A 185 13.24 -4.51 -41.80
C LYS A 185 14.04 -3.58 -40.89
N LYS A 186 13.72 -2.29 -40.89
CA LYS A 186 14.26 -1.31 -39.94
C LYS A 186 13.49 -1.35 -38.63
N VAL A 187 14.21 -1.49 -37.52
CA VAL A 187 13.65 -1.54 -36.17
C VAL A 187 14.33 -0.47 -35.32
N LEU A 188 13.52 0.37 -34.69
CA LEU A 188 14.01 1.37 -33.74
C LEU A 188 14.16 0.72 -32.36
N MET A 189 15.39 0.63 -31.88
CA MET A 189 15.74 -0.08 -30.65
C MET A 189 16.76 0.70 -29.81
N ALA A 190 16.92 0.27 -28.58
CA ALA A 190 18.06 0.64 -27.76
C ALA A 190 18.66 -0.63 -27.15
N THR A 191 19.95 -0.55 -26.88
CA THR A 191 20.79 -1.71 -26.59
C THR A 191 21.48 -1.53 -25.27
N VAL A 192 21.40 -2.56 -24.44
CA VAL A 192 22.22 -2.69 -23.24
C VAL A 192 23.34 -3.66 -23.56
N SER A 193 24.58 -3.21 -23.41
CA SER A 193 25.77 -3.96 -23.79
C SER A 193 26.83 -3.94 -22.71
N ALA A 194 27.57 -5.04 -22.59
CA ALA A 194 28.64 -5.23 -21.62
C ALA A 194 29.90 -5.78 -22.32
N PRO A 195 31.09 -5.21 -22.03
CA PRO A 195 32.33 -5.68 -22.63
C PRO A 195 32.81 -6.97 -21.96
N ILE A 196 33.39 -7.87 -22.76
CA ILE A 196 34.11 -9.04 -22.28
C ILE A 196 35.59 -8.66 -22.19
N ILE A 197 36.18 -8.72 -20.99
CA ILE A 197 37.52 -8.19 -20.73
C ILE A 197 38.45 -9.30 -20.25
N ILE A 198 39.63 -9.40 -20.88
CA ILE A 198 40.72 -10.29 -20.45
C ILE A 198 42.02 -9.51 -20.47
N ASN A 199 42.78 -9.57 -19.37
CA ASN A 199 44.07 -8.88 -19.23
C ASN A 199 43.98 -7.39 -19.68
N ASP A 200 42.94 -6.69 -19.21
CA ASP A 200 42.58 -5.31 -19.56
C ASP A 200 42.24 -5.01 -21.03
N LYS A 201 42.23 -6.02 -21.90
CA LYS A 201 41.82 -5.92 -23.31
C LYS A 201 40.37 -6.37 -23.50
N VAL A 202 39.58 -5.57 -24.21
CA VAL A 202 38.23 -5.97 -24.65
C VAL A 202 38.39 -6.96 -25.79
N ILE A 203 37.86 -8.17 -25.62
CA ILE A 203 37.92 -9.25 -26.65
C ILE A 203 36.57 -9.49 -27.33
N GLY A 204 35.50 -8.91 -26.79
CA GLY A 204 34.15 -9.00 -27.34
C GLY A 204 33.18 -8.14 -26.52
N VAL A 205 31.93 -8.14 -26.94
CA VAL A 205 30.81 -7.45 -26.29
C VAL A 205 29.59 -8.34 -26.39
N VAL A 206 28.84 -8.43 -25.31
CA VAL A 206 27.51 -9.04 -25.31
C VAL A 206 26.47 -7.94 -25.24
N GLY A 207 25.28 -8.19 -25.76
CA GLY A 207 24.19 -7.25 -25.58
C GLY A 207 22.81 -7.85 -25.79
N VAL A 208 21.84 -7.09 -25.30
CA VAL A 208 20.42 -7.35 -25.47
C VAL A 208 19.75 -6.07 -25.92
N ASP A 209 18.78 -6.19 -26.82
CA ASP A 209 18.06 -5.03 -27.34
C ASP A 209 16.59 -5.13 -26.98
N PHE A 210 15.95 -3.98 -26.78
CA PHE A 210 14.51 -3.85 -26.67
C PHE A 210 14.02 -2.85 -27.71
N THR A 211 12.83 -3.10 -28.25
CA THR A 211 12.24 -2.19 -29.23
C THR A 211 11.62 -0.98 -28.53
N LEU A 212 11.72 0.19 -29.15
CA LEU A 212 10.99 1.36 -28.66
C LEU A 212 9.48 1.17 -28.76
N GLU A 213 9.01 0.32 -29.68
CA GLU A 213 7.61 -0.06 -29.80
C GLU A 213 7.12 -0.80 -28.54
N ALA A 214 7.88 -1.77 -28.04
CA ALA A 214 7.54 -2.49 -26.82
C ALA A 214 7.47 -1.56 -25.60
N ILE A 215 8.47 -0.68 -25.42
CA ILE A 215 8.45 0.35 -24.37
C ILE A 215 7.24 1.26 -24.51
N ASN A 216 6.98 1.73 -25.74
CA ASN A 216 5.86 2.63 -25.98
C ASN A 216 4.52 1.96 -25.66
N ASN A 217 4.30 0.70 -26.06
CA ASN A 217 3.06 -0.02 -25.78
C ASN A 217 2.86 -0.25 -24.27
N ALA A 218 3.94 -0.54 -23.54
CA ALA A 218 3.88 -0.73 -22.09
C ALA A 218 3.46 0.55 -21.35
N ILE A 219 3.98 1.72 -21.76
CA ILE A 219 3.77 2.98 -21.00
C ILE A 219 2.62 3.82 -21.56
N SER A 220 2.41 3.86 -22.88
CA SER A 220 1.39 4.72 -23.51
C SER A 220 -0.04 4.24 -23.27
N SER A 221 -0.21 2.98 -22.87
CA SER A 221 -1.48 2.40 -22.46
C SER A 221 -1.92 2.82 -21.05
N ILE A 222 -0.99 3.34 -20.25
CA ILE A 222 -1.27 3.78 -18.87
C ILE A 222 -1.99 5.13 -18.91
N THR A 223 -3.19 5.19 -18.34
CA THR A 223 -3.98 6.41 -18.19
C THR A 223 -4.08 6.83 -16.73
N LEU A 224 -3.81 8.09 -16.44
CA LEU A 224 -3.95 8.69 -15.12
C LEU A 224 -5.21 9.56 -15.09
N PHE A 225 -6.15 9.28 -14.18
CA PHE A 225 -7.52 9.81 -14.25
C PHE A 225 -8.20 9.46 -15.60
N ASP A 226 -8.90 10.41 -16.24
CA ASP A 226 -9.67 10.13 -17.46
C ASP A 226 -8.82 10.33 -18.73
N THR A 227 -8.01 11.40 -18.79
CA THR A 227 -7.24 11.74 -20.01
C THR A 227 -5.73 11.83 -19.79
N GLY A 228 -5.28 11.80 -18.53
CA GLY A 228 -3.88 11.91 -18.19
C GLY A 228 -3.03 10.78 -18.79
N TYR A 229 -1.77 11.09 -19.07
CA TYR A 229 -0.88 10.23 -19.82
C TYR A 229 0.57 10.41 -19.40
N PHE A 230 1.39 9.43 -19.78
CA PHE A 230 2.82 9.43 -19.50
C PHE A 230 3.66 9.74 -20.74
N ILE A 231 4.81 10.35 -20.51
CA ILE A 231 5.88 10.58 -21.47
C ILE A 231 7.14 10.01 -20.86
N PHE A 232 7.84 9.15 -21.60
CA PHE A 232 9.09 8.58 -21.14
C PHE A 232 10.22 9.06 -22.04
N ILE A 233 11.28 9.60 -21.42
CA ILE A 233 12.40 10.24 -22.09
C ILE A 233 13.70 9.60 -21.61
N GLU A 234 14.57 9.29 -22.55
CA GLU A 234 15.91 8.77 -22.27
C GLU A 234 16.95 9.89 -22.06
N PRO A 235 18.12 9.60 -21.45
CA PRO A 235 19.16 10.58 -21.11
C PRO A 235 19.54 11.64 -22.18
N SER A 236 19.50 11.34 -23.48
CA SER A 236 19.81 12.30 -24.55
C SER A 236 18.69 13.34 -24.78
N GLY A 237 17.49 13.08 -24.26
CA GLY A 237 16.29 13.86 -24.50
C GLY A 237 15.37 13.26 -25.57
N ALA A 238 15.67 12.10 -26.14
CA ALA A 238 14.78 11.41 -27.06
C ALA A 238 13.55 10.83 -26.34
N ILE A 239 12.37 10.97 -26.95
CA ILE A 239 11.11 10.42 -26.44
C ILE A 239 11.05 8.93 -26.78
N ILE A 240 10.98 8.06 -25.78
CA ILE A 240 10.88 6.60 -25.95
C ILE A 240 9.46 6.07 -25.73
N SER A 241 8.60 6.82 -25.04
CA SER A 241 7.16 6.54 -25.00
C SER A 241 6.34 7.82 -24.96
N HIS A 242 5.26 7.85 -25.74
CA HIS A 242 4.29 8.94 -25.74
C HIS A 242 2.94 8.48 -26.32
N LYS A 243 1.84 8.98 -25.75
CA LYS A 243 0.46 8.67 -26.20
C LYS A 243 0.23 8.91 -27.70
N ASP A 244 0.79 9.98 -28.24
CA ASP A 244 0.95 10.20 -29.69
C ASP A 244 2.24 9.53 -30.20
N SER A 245 2.11 8.37 -30.82
CA SER A 245 3.22 7.54 -31.31
C SER A 245 4.11 8.22 -32.34
N LYS A 246 3.64 9.28 -33.03
CA LYS A 246 4.44 10.07 -33.99
C LYS A 246 5.53 10.92 -33.33
N ARG A 247 5.56 10.96 -32.00
CA ARG A 247 6.56 11.67 -31.20
C ARG A 247 7.66 10.76 -30.68
N VAL A 248 7.45 9.45 -30.65
CA VAL A 248 8.48 8.48 -30.29
C VAL A 248 9.65 8.61 -31.27
N GLY A 249 10.87 8.60 -30.73
CA GLY A 249 12.12 8.82 -31.47
C GLY A 249 12.49 10.28 -31.72
N LYS A 250 11.63 11.27 -31.43
CA LYS A 250 11.96 12.70 -31.58
C LYS A 250 12.59 13.25 -30.30
N ILE A 251 13.41 14.30 -30.44
CA ILE A 251 13.97 15.02 -29.31
C ILE A 251 12.89 15.85 -28.63
N TYR A 252 12.73 15.68 -27.31
CA TYR A 252 11.69 16.35 -26.53
C TYR A 252 11.80 17.88 -26.59
N ALA A 253 13.02 18.42 -26.56
CA ALA A 253 13.29 19.85 -26.69
C ALA A 253 12.71 20.44 -27.99
N ASP A 254 12.84 19.73 -29.11
CA ASP A 254 12.31 20.18 -30.41
C ASP A 254 10.78 20.19 -30.41
N THR A 255 10.15 19.31 -29.63
CA THR A 255 8.69 19.28 -29.46
C THR A 255 8.16 20.33 -28.49
N ALA A 256 9.04 20.90 -27.66
CA ALA A 256 8.68 21.87 -26.63
C ALA A 256 8.35 23.26 -27.22
N ASN A 257 8.80 23.57 -28.45
CA ASN A 257 8.60 24.86 -29.13
C ASN A 257 8.95 26.09 -28.25
N GLY A 258 10.01 26.01 -27.45
CA GLY A 258 10.46 27.11 -26.58
C GLY A 258 9.74 27.21 -25.22
N ASP A 259 8.96 26.21 -24.84
CA ASP A 259 8.36 26.10 -23.49
C ASP A 259 9.47 25.91 -22.43
N ILE A 260 9.66 26.94 -21.58
CA ILE A 260 10.74 27.00 -20.58
C ILE A 260 10.65 25.85 -19.59
N ASP A 261 9.44 25.53 -19.13
CA ASP A 261 9.25 24.49 -18.12
C ASP A 261 9.55 23.10 -18.68
N ARG A 262 9.21 22.84 -19.95
CA ARG A 262 9.63 21.61 -20.63
C ARG A 262 11.15 21.50 -20.77
N MET A 263 11.85 22.61 -20.99
CA MET A 263 13.32 22.62 -21.01
C MET A 263 13.91 22.39 -19.62
N ASN A 264 13.29 22.94 -18.58
CA ASN A 264 13.70 22.71 -17.19
C ASN A 264 13.58 21.24 -16.78
N ILE A 265 12.65 20.45 -17.35
CA ILE A 265 12.62 19.00 -17.13
C ILE A 265 13.95 18.36 -17.56
N LEU A 266 14.47 18.71 -18.73
CA LEU A 266 15.71 18.12 -19.27
C LEU A 266 16.94 18.53 -18.45
N GLU A 267 16.97 19.78 -17.97
CA GLU A 267 18.06 20.24 -17.09
C GLU A 267 18.01 19.60 -15.70
N ASN A 268 16.82 19.36 -15.15
CA ASN A 268 16.66 18.65 -13.89
C ASN A 268 16.91 17.15 -14.02
N GLN A 269 16.56 16.54 -15.16
CA GLN A 269 16.87 15.14 -15.49
C GLN A 269 18.38 14.89 -15.40
N LYS A 270 19.22 15.74 -15.99
CA LYS A 270 20.69 15.62 -15.91
C LYS A 270 21.24 15.62 -14.48
N GLN A 271 20.50 16.20 -13.53
CA GLN A 271 20.87 16.30 -12.12
C GLN A 271 20.16 15.25 -11.23
N GLY A 272 19.33 14.38 -11.81
CA GLY A 272 18.51 13.43 -11.04
C GLY A 272 17.44 14.10 -10.16
N LYS A 273 16.95 15.29 -10.55
CA LYS A 273 15.94 16.04 -9.79
C LYS A 273 14.56 15.97 -10.44
N SER A 274 13.53 15.80 -9.64
CA SER A 274 12.14 15.95 -10.09
C SER A 274 11.81 17.40 -10.41
N TYR A 275 10.88 17.60 -11.33
CA TYR A 275 10.38 18.93 -11.68
C TYR A 275 8.86 18.92 -11.82
N GLU A 276 8.21 20.01 -11.43
CA GLU A 276 6.75 20.14 -11.46
C GLU A 276 6.33 21.51 -11.97
N PHE A 277 5.29 21.56 -12.79
CA PHE A 277 4.78 22.80 -13.38
C PHE A 277 3.38 22.62 -13.95
N TYR A 278 2.78 23.72 -14.38
CA TYR A 278 1.47 23.73 -15.06
C TYR A 278 1.62 24.29 -16.47
N THR A 279 1.11 23.58 -17.46
CA THR A 279 1.02 24.09 -18.83
C THR A 279 -0.11 23.42 -19.60
N LEU A 280 -0.39 23.90 -20.82
CA LEU A 280 -1.32 23.25 -21.73
C LEU A 280 -0.71 21.95 -22.25
N ALA A 281 -1.34 20.82 -21.93
CA ALA A 281 -0.99 19.53 -22.51
C ALA A 281 -1.53 19.46 -23.94
N LYS A 282 -0.64 19.63 -24.94
CA LYS A 282 -1.03 19.64 -26.36
C LYS A 282 -1.73 18.36 -26.82
N ALA A 283 -1.48 17.22 -26.16
CA ALA A 283 -2.10 15.94 -26.51
C ALA A 283 -3.57 15.84 -26.08
N THR A 284 -3.96 16.51 -24.99
CA THR A 284 -5.33 16.49 -24.46
C THR A 284 -6.08 17.81 -24.68
N GLY A 285 -5.35 18.90 -24.96
CA GLY A 285 -5.91 20.25 -25.07
C GLY A 285 -6.29 20.88 -23.73
N LYS A 286 -5.86 20.29 -22.60
CA LYS A 286 -6.25 20.70 -21.24
C LYS A 286 -5.06 21.27 -20.46
N THR A 287 -5.30 22.29 -19.64
CA THR A 287 -4.32 22.74 -18.64
C THR A 287 -4.05 21.57 -17.70
N SER A 288 -2.79 21.18 -17.62
CA SER A 288 -2.39 19.96 -16.91
C SER A 288 -1.23 20.26 -15.96
N TYR A 289 -1.27 19.60 -14.81
CA TYR A 289 -0.14 19.49 -13.92
C TYR A 289 0.83 18.45 -14.49
N PHE A 290 2.06 18.88 -14.73
CA PHE A 290 3.14 18.03 -15.16
C PHE A 290 4.04 17.73 -13.97
N TYR A 291 4.35 16.46 -13.77
CA TYR A 291 5.34 16.01 -12.79
C TYR A 291 6.32 15.06 -13.46
N SER A 292 7.61 15.37 -13.37
CA SER A 292 8.70 14.55 -13.86
C SER A 292 9.46 13.89 -12.71
N TYR A 293 9.75 12.60 -12.87
CA TYR A 293 10.56 11.84 -11.93
C TYR A 293 11.70 11.15 -12.68
N PRO A 294 12.96 11.58 -12.44
CA PRO A 294 14.10 10.92 -13.03
C PRO A 294 14.50 9.68 -12.23
N PHE A 295 15.02 8.67 -12.92
CA PHE A 295 15.67 7.52 -12.31
C PHE A 295 16.97 7.18 -13.05
N GLU A 296 17.97 6.73 -12.32
CA GLU A 296 19.26 6.35 -12.87
C GLU A 296 19.22 4.94 -13.45
N PHE A 297 19.81 4.75 -14.62
CA PHE A 297 20.07 3.42 -15.17
C PHE A 297 21.36 2.85 -14.59
N GLY A 298 21.27 1.78 -13.79
CA GLY A 298 22.39 1.27 -13.01
C GLY A 298 23.09 2.38 -12.21
N ASP A 299 24.42 2.32 -12.16
CA ASP A 299 25.29 3.34 -11.53
C ASP A 299 26.03 4.19 -12.60
N THR A 300 25.33 4.52 -13.70
CA THR A 300 25.94 5.17 -14.88
C THR A 300 25.85 6.70 -14.88
N LYS A 301 25.15 7.30 -13.91
CA LYS A 301 24.74 8.72 -13.87
C LYS A 301 23.94 9.18 -15.09
N ARG A 302 23.36 8.24 -15.84
CA ARG A 302 22.45 8.53 -16.94
C ARG A 302 21.03 8.36 -16.44
N TYR A 303 20.31 9.48 -16.38
CA TYR A 303 18.96 9.52 -15.85
C TYR A 303 17.94 9.46 -16.97
N PHE A 304 17.09 8.45 -16.91
CA PHE A 304 15.82 8.43 -17.64
C PHE A 304 14.82 9.30 -16.86
N VAL A 305 13.79 9.81 -17.53
CA VAL A 305 12.73 10.58 -16.85
C VAL A 305 11.36 10.17 -17.34
N LEU A 306 10.50 9.80 -16.38
CA LEU A 306 9.08 9.59 -16.62
C LEU A 306 8.32 10.84 -16.22
N ILE A 307 7.46 11.32 -17.10
CA ILE A 307 6.67 12.53 -16.94
C ILE A 307 5.19 12.15 -17.01
N SER A 308 4.39 12.62 -16.07
CA SER A 308 2.93 12.61 -16.23
C SER A 308 2.42 13.97 -16.69
N ALA A 309 1.29 13.95 -17.40
CA ALA A 309 0.45 15.12 -17.62
C ALA A 309 -0.95 14.78 -17.11
N SER A 310 -1.43 15.48 -16.10
CA SER A 310 -2.75 15.25 -15.48
C SER A 310 -3.61 16.51 -15.58
N ALA A 311 -4.79 16.43 -16.19
CA ALA A 311 -5.63 17.59 -16.41
C ALA A 311 -6.21 18.14 -15.10
N GLU A 312 -6.06 19.45 -14.87
CA GLU A 312 -6.45 20.11 -13.62
C GLU A 312 -7.94 19.95 -13.31
N GLU A 313 -8.78 20.09 -14.33
CA GLU A 313 -10.23 19.94 -14.19
C GLU A 313 -10.70 18.54 -13.79
N GLU A 314 -9.90 17.49 -14.07
CA GLU A 314 -10.29 16.10 -13.80
C GLU A 314 -10.14 15.77 -12.32
N TYR A 315 -8.98 16.08 -11.73
CA TYR A 315 -8.77 15.84 -10.30
C TYR A 315 -9.44 16.89 -9.40
N LEU A 316 -9.87 18.04 -9.94
CA LEU A 316 -10.65 19.05 -9.22
C LEU A 316 -12.14 18.98 -9.47
N LYS A 317 -12.63 18.02 -10.25
CA LYS A 317 -14.06 17.86 -10.57
C LYS A 317 -14.93 17.85 -9.32
N SER A 318 -14.54 17.06 -8.32
CA SER A 318 -15.24 17.00 -7.03
C SER A 318 -15.23 18.33 -6.26
N ALA A 319 -14.15 19.12 -6.32
CA ALA A 319 -14.09 20.43 -5.68
C ALA A 319 -14.99 21.46 -6.39
N ASN A 320 -15.09 21.39 -7.71
CA ASN A 320 -16.00 22.22 -8.52
C ASN A 320 -17.47 21.89 -8.26
N ASP A 321 -17.81 20.60 -8.10
CA ASP A 321 -19.17 20.16 -7.80
C ASP A 321 -19.64 20.69 -6.43
N VAL A 322 -18.78 20.62 -5.40
CA VAL A 322 -19.06 21.19 -4.08
C VAL A 322 -19.26 22.71 -4.15
N ARG A 323 -18.39 23.44 -4.88
CA ARG A 323 -18.54 24.89 -5.10
C ARG A 323 -19.89 25.23 -5.73
N ASN A 324 -20.26 24.53 -6.81
CA ASN A 324 -21.50 24.80 -7.54
C ASN A 324 -22.73 24.52 -6.65
N PHE A 325 -22.69 23.45 -5.85
CA PHE A 325 -23.72 23.16 -4.86
C PHE A 325 -23.83 24.28 -3.80
N SER A 326 -22.70 24.76 -3.25
CA SER A 326 -22.70 25.86 -2.27
C SER A 326 -23.26 27.18 -2.81
N LEU A 327 -23.02 27.50 -4.09
CA LEU A 327 -23.56 28.71 -4.73
C LEU A 327 -25.08 28.65 -4.92
N ILE A 328 -25.62 27.48 -5.33
CA ILE A 328 -27.07 27.28 -5.48
C ILE A 328 -27.75 27.40 -4.11
N PHE A 329 -27.16 26.79 -3.08
CA PHE A 329 -27.69 26.84 -1.72
C PHE A 329 -27.79 28.28 -1.17
N ALA A 330 -26.76 29.11 -1.38
CA ALA A 330 -26.77 30.51 -0.93
C ALA A 330 -27.84 31.40 -1.61
N LEU A 331 -28.12 31.15 -2.89
CA LEU A 331 -29.18 31.87 -3.62
C LEU A 331 -30.57 31.58 -3.04
N VAL A 332 -30.84 30.32 -2.68
CA VAL A 332 -32.12 29.91 -2.07
C VAL A 332 -32.31 30.54 -0.69
N VAL A 333 -31.27 30.52 0.15
CA VAL A 333 -31.31 31.09 1.52
C VAL A 333 -31.50 32.61 1.50
N THR A 334 -30.83 33.32 0.59
CA THR A 334 -30.94 34.79 0.49
C THR A 334 -32.33 35.25 0.03
N GLY A 335 -32.97 34.51 -0.88
CA GLY A 335 -34.33 34.78 -1.34
C GLY A 335 -35.39 34.64 -0.23
N LEU A 336 -35.23 33.64 0.64
CA LEU A 336 -36.11 33.41 1.79
C LEU A 336 -36.04 34.55 2.82
N ILE A 337 -34.84 35.05 3.14
CA ILE A 337 -34.64 36.13 4.13
C ILE A 337 -35.29 37.44 3.67
N VAL A 338 -35.17 37.79 2.38
CA VAL A 338 -35.77 39.00 1.79
C VAL A 338 -37.31 38.98 1.85
N ALA A 339 -37.92 37.82 1.62
CA ALA A 339 -39.37 37.65 1.70
C ALA A 339 -39.91 37.84 3.13
N ILE A 340 -39.18 37.34 4.14
CA ILE A 340 -39.57 37.42 5.55
C ILE A 340 -39.52 38.87 6.08
N VAL A 341 -38.51 39.67 5.68
CA VAL A 341 -38.35 41.04 6.19
C VAL A 341 -39.34 42.02 5.53
N MET A 342 -39.70 41.84 4.25
CA MET A 342 -40.72 42.67 3.58
C MET A 342 -42.12 42.50 4.17
N TYR A 343 -42.44 41.31 4.66
CA TYR A 343 -43.72 41.02 5.32
C TYR A 343 -43.83 41.78 6.66
N SER A 344 -42.75 41.83 7.44
CA SER A 344 -42.73 42.42 8.79
C SER A 344 -42.85 43.96 8.84
N MET A 345 -42.50 44.70 7.77
CA MET A 345 -42.59 46.17 7.74
C MET A 345 -43.96 46.74 7.40
N ARG A 346 -44.83 45.95 6.76
CA ARG A 346 -46.18 46.39 6.35
C ARG A 346 -47.11 46.60 7.56
N THR A 347 -46.82 45.95 8.67
CA THR A 347 -47.66 45.91 9.88
C THR A 347 -47.44 47.11 10.81
N LEU A 348 -46.28 47.79 10.73
CA LEU A 348 -45.87 48.82 11.70
C LEU A 348 -46.48 50.23 11.48
N SER A 349 -47.00 50.54 10.29
CA SER A 349 -47.46 51.89 9.91
C SER A 349 -48.93 52.20 10.30
N LYS A 350 -49.67 51.22 10.83
CA LYS A 350 -51.15 51.29 10.95
C LYS A 350 -51.64 51.90 12.28
N ASN A 351 -50.82 51.92 13.34
CA ASN A 351 -51.25 52.25 14.70
C ASN A 351 -50.98 53.70 15.15
N LEU A 352 -50.22 54.50 14.38
CA LEU A 352 -49.83 55.89 14.75
C LEU A 352 -50.89 56.97 14.46
N ILE A 353 -51.94 56.66 13.67
CA ILE A 353 -52.97 57.62 13.23
C ILE A 353 -54.15 57.72 14.23
N ILE A 354 -54.36 56.70 15.07
CA ILE A 354 -55.56 56.56 15.92
C ILE A 354 -55.50 57.44 17.18
N ILE A 355 -54.31 57.80 17.63
CA ILE A 355 -54.05 58.51 18.90
C ILE A 355 -54.35 60.00 18.81
N SER A 356 -54.06 60.61 17.65
CA SER A 356 -54.25 62.03 17.39
C SER A 356 -55.73 62.47 17.42
N SER A 357 -56.67 61.53 17.26
CA SER A 357 -58.10 61.82 17.11
C SER A 357 -58.86 61.90 18.44
N GLY A 358 -58.36 61.29 19.52
CA GLY A 358 -59.12 61.15 20.77
C GLY A 358 -58.96 62.31 21.76
N LEU A 359 -57.79 62.97 21.76
CA LEU A 359 -57.45 63.99 22.77
C LEU A 359 -58.28 65.29 22.62
N LEU A 360 -58.81 65.57 21.43
CA LEU A 360 -59.64 66.75 21.14
C LEU A 360 -61.08 66.64 21.70
N GLY A 361 -61.57 65.45 22.04
CA GLY A 361 -62.94 65.23 22.53
C GLY A 361 -63.12 65.34 24.06
N PHE A 362 -62.05 65.18 24.83
CA PHE A 362 -62.09 65.19 26.31
C PHE A 362 -62.20 66.61 26.88
N PHE A 363 -61.63 67.62 26.20
CA PHE A 363 -61.66 69.01 26.64
C PHE A 363 -63.05 69.70 26.52
N ALA A 364 -63.99 69.12 25.75
CA ALA A 364 -65.33 69.69 25.54
C ALA A 364 -66.36 69.35 26.65
N PHE A 365 -66.08 68.37 27.51
CA PHE A 365 -66.98 67.94 28.61
C PHE A 365 -66.66 68.62 29.94
N LEU A 366 -65.38 68.87 30.21
CA LEU A 366 -64.91 69.57 31.41
C LEU A 366 -65.35 71.04 31.44
N ASN A 367 -65.53 71.66 30.27
CA ASN A 367 -65.99 73.05 30.11
C ASN A 367 -67.53 73.20 30.02
N LYS A 368 -68.29 72.10 30.21
CA LYS A 368 -69.76 72.05 30.13
C LYS A 368 -70.38 72.46 28.78
N GLU A 369 -69.61 72.39 27.69
CA GLU A 369 -70.13 72.60 26.33
C GLU A 369 -70.83 71.34 25.77
N THR A 370 -70.63 70.18 26.41
CA THR A 370 -71.31 68.90 26.12
C THR A 370 -71.67 68.13 27.40
N THR A 371 -72.74 67.32 27.37
CA THR A 371 -73.24 66.56 28.53
C THR A 371 -72.69 65.14 28.68
N THR A 372 -71.81 64.69 27.77
CA THR A 372 -71.20 63.33 27.77
C THR A 372 -69.81 63.31 27.09
N THR A 373 -68.79 62.64 27.67
CA THR A 373 -67.50 62.35 27.00
C THR A 373 -67.50 61.05 26.22
N LYS A 374 -66.63 60.96 25.19
CA LYS A 374 -66.20 59.68 24.60
C LYS A 374 -64.75 59.38 24.97
N GLN A 375 -64.46 58.10 25.19
CA GLN A 375 -63.14 57.59 25.53
C GLN A 375 -62.24 57.44 24.30
N ILE A 376 -60.93 57.59 24.52
CA ILE A 376 -59.89 57.42 23.50
C ILE A 376 -59.53 55.94 23.43
N GLU A 377 -59.77 55.26 22.29
CA GLU A 377 -59.49 53.83 22.11
C GLU A 377 -58.30 53.59 21.17
N ILE A 378 -57.17 53.24 21.77
CA ILE A 378 -55.96 52.77 21.08
C ILE A 378 -55.63 51.43 21.74
N ASN A 379 -55.91 50.31 21.06
CA ASN A 379 -55.55 48.99 21.57
C ASN A 379 -54.16 48.61 21.07
N SER A 380 -53.17 49.18 21.75
CA SER A 380 -51.77 48.81 21.68
C SER A 380 -51.23 48.73 23.11
N ASN A 381 -50.36 47.76 23.42
CA ASN A 381 -49.66 47.64 24.70
C ASN A 381 -48.21 48.16 24.62
N ASP A 382 -47.89 48.99 23.62
CA ASP A 382 -46.68 49.81 23.60
C ASP A 382 -46.93 51.15 24.34
N GLU A 383 -45.96 52.07 24.32
CA GLU A 383 -46.02 53.34 25.05
C GLU A 383 -47.26 54.21 24.71
N PHE A 384 -47.96 53.90 23.61
CA PHE A 384 -49.16 54.58 23.15
C PHE A 384 -50.47 54.16 23.88
N GLY A 385 -50.55 52.95 24.44
CA GLY A 385 -51.72 52.48 25.22
C GLY A 385 -51.74 52.98 26.65
N THR A 386 -50.56 53.15 27.25
CA THR A 386 -50.40 53.63 28.64
C THR A 386 -50.90 55.07 28.81
N MET A 387 -50.78 55.91 27.76
CA MET A 387 -51.19 57.32 27.77
C MET A 387 -52.72 57.53 27.68
N ALA A 388 -53.46 56.57 27.10
CA ALA A 388 -54.94 56.61 27.00
C ALA A 388 -55.63 56.22 28.32
N LYS A 389 -54.96 55.41 29.16
CA LYS A 389 -55.54 54.80 30.36
C LYS A 389 -55.62 55.75 31.56
N VAL A 390 -54.61 56.61 31.74
CA VAL A 390 -54.51 57.56 32.88
C VAL A 390 -55.57 58.69 32.82
N ILE A 391 -56.01 59.07 31.62
CA ILE A 391 -56.97 60.18 31.39
C ILE A 391 -58.42 59.77 31.70
N ASN A 392 -58.77 58.49 31.53
CA ASN A 392 -60.13 57.97 31.76
C ASN A 392 -60.46 57.73 33.25
N GLU A 393 -59.46 57.57 34.11
CA GLU A 393 -59.66 57.15 35.52
C GLU A 393 -60.05 58.28 36.48
N ASN A 394 -59.67 59.54 36.21
CA ASN A 394 -59.97 60.65 37.11
C ASN A 394 -61.41 61.21 37.00
N ILE A 395 -62.13 60.92 35.91
CA ILE A 395 -63.52 61.40 35.71
C ILE A 395 -64.53 60.67 36.62
N LYS A 396 -64.24 59.41 36.99
CA LYS A 396 -65.24 58.52 37.62
C LYS A 396 -65.29 58.60 39.15
N ARG A 397 -64.24 59.12 39.79
CA ARG A 397 -64.02 58.97 41.25
C ARG A 397 -64.90 59.85 42.15
N THR A 398 -65.48 60.93 41.61
CA THR A 398 -66.18 61.96 42.41
C THR A 398 -67.69 61.71 42.54
N GLN A 399 -68.26 60.82 41.73
CA GLN A 399 -69.71 60.60 41.68
C GLN A 399 -70.23 59.56 42.71
N ASP A 400 -69.39 58.62 43.18
CA ASP A 400 -69.87 57.36 43.78
C ASP A 400 -70.02 57.36 45.33
N LEU A 401 -69.35 58.27 46.07
CA LEU A 401 -69.16 58.26 47.53
C LEU A 401 -70.39 58.44 48.46
N ILE A 402 -71.60 58.51 47.92
CA ILE A 402 -72.85 58.75 48.68
C ILE A 402 -73.86 57.58 48.54
N ASN A 403 -73.65 56.64 47.62
CA ASN A 403 -74.51 55.45 47.44
C ASN A 403 -73.97 54.17 48.12
N GLU A 404 -72.93 54.28 48.96
CA GLU A 404 -72.03 53.16 49.26
C GLU A 404 -72.44 52.32 50.49
N ASP A 405 -72.98 52.91 51.56
CA ASP A 405 -73.15 52.23 52.86
C ASP A 405 -74.26 51.14 52.90
N SER A 406 -75.45 51.41 52.34
CA SER A 406 -76.55 50.43 52.36
C SER A 406 -76.33 49.26 51.40
N ALA A 407 -75.40 49.44 50.46
CA ALA A 407 -75.05 48.39 49.53
C ALA A 407 -74.02 47.41 50.15
N LEU A 408 -73.31 47.77 51.23
CA LEU A 408 -72.26 46.95 51.83
C LEU A 408 -72.75 45.58 52.32
N ILE A 409 -73.86 45.54 53.06
CA ILE A 409 -74.32 44.30 53.70
C ILE A 409 -74.89 43.30 52.67
N ASP A 410 -75.57 43.78 51.62
CA ASP A 410 -76.02 42.93 50.51
C ASP A 410 -74.85 42.46 49.64
N ASP A 411 -73.80 43.27 49.55
CA ASP A 411 -72.58 42.94 48.84
C ASP A 411 -71.76 41.85 49.55
N VAL A 412 -71.73 41.83 50.89
CA VAL A 412 -71.10 40.74 51.67
C VAL A 412 -71.73 39.38 51.33
N LYS A 413 -73.06 39.28 51.30
CA LYS A 413 -73.77 38.02 50.99
C LYS A 413 -73.51 37.56 49.57
N ARG A 414 -73.59 38.48 48.59
CA ARG A 414 -73.28 38.20 47.19
C ARG A 414 -71.87 37.63 47.02
N VAL A 415 -70.88 38.25 47.67
CA VAL A 415 -69.47 37.87 47.57
C VAL A 415 -69.20 36.49 48.17
N VAL A 416 -69.81 36.14 49.30
CA VAL A 416 -69.67 34.80 49.91
C VAL A 416 -70.23 33.69 48.99
N ASP A 417 -71.36 33.92 48.32
CA ASP A 417 -71.93 32.95 47.37
C ASP A 417 -71.07 32.80 46.10
N ILE A 418 -70.48 33.89 45.61
CA ILE A 418 -69.55 33.86 44.46
C ILE A 418 -68.26 33.10 44.82
N VAL A 419 -67.69 33.36 46.00
CA VAL A 419 -66.51 32.64 46.52
C VAL A 419 -66.79 31.15 46.69
N LYS A 420 -67.99 30.78 47.16
CA LYS A 420 -68.44 29.37 47.28
C LYS A 420 -68.50 28.64 45.93
N SER A 421 -68.73 29.37 44.83
CA SER A 421 -68.72 28.83 43.46
C SER A 421 -67.33 28.73 42.82
N GLY A 422 -66.27 29.13 43.53
CA GLY A 422 -64.87 29.00 43.09
C GLY A 422 -64.23 30.28 42.51
N HIS A 423 -64.96 31.40 42.45
CA HIS A 423 -64.46 32.67 41.94
C HIS A 423 -63.97 33.56 43.10
N LEU A 424 -62.66 33.85 43.13
CA LEU A 424 -61.99 34.62 44.16
C LEU A 424 -61.62 36.04 43.70
N ASP A 425 -61.90 36.40 42.43
CA ASP A 425 -61.75 37.74 41.86
C ASP A 425 -62.90 38.70 42.23
N THR A 426 -63.48 38.45 43.40
CA THR A 426 -64.58 39.24 43.92
C THR A 426 -64.19 39.84 45.25
N LYS A 427 -64.69 41.03 45.51
CA LYS A 427 -64.51 41.70 46.79
C LYS A 427 -65.82 42.34 47.17
N ILE A 428 -65.98 42.54 48.45
CA ILE A 428 -67.04 43.35 49.01
C ILE A 428 -66.65 44.81 48.68
N GLU A 429 -67.21 45.33 47.60
CA GLU A 429 -66.87 46.62 46.97
C GLU A 429 -67.58 47.79 47.63
N LYS A 430 -68.78 47.53 48.11
CA LYS A 430 -69.62 48.57 48.69
C LYS A 430 -68.97 49.02 49.99
N SER A 431 -68.40 50.22 49.97
CA SER A 431 -67.69 50.79 51.10
C SER A 431 -68.69 51.42 52.04
N THR A 432 -68.33 51.53 53.31
CA THR A 432 -69.07 52.42 54.19
C THR A 432 -68.11 53.30 54.92
N LYS A 433 -68.53 54.52 55.21
CA LYS A 433 -67.79 55.38 56.13
C LYS A 433 -67.94 54.92 57.60
N ASN A 434 -68.64 53.80 57.86
CA ASN A 434 -68.85 53.15 59.17
C ASN A 434 -67.72 52.20 59.58
N ILE A 435 -66.99 52.56 60.63
CA ILE A 435 -65.72 51.95 61.03
C ILE A 435 -65.80 50.43 61.30
N GLY A 436 -66.85 49.90 61.96
CA GLY A 436 -66.92 48.47 62.33
C GLY A 436 -67.38 47.54 61.19
N LEU A 437 -68.30 48.00 60.34
CA LEU A 437 -68.68 47.27 59.12
C LEU A 437 -67.60 47.37 58.04
N GLU A 438 -66.89 48.50 58.03
CA GLU A 438 -65.69 48.68 57.23
C GLU A 438 -64.56 47.76 57.71
N GLU A 439 -64.34 47.55 59.03
CA GLU A 439 -63.37 46.57 59.57
C GLU A 439 -63.70 45.11 59.20
N LEU A 440 -64.98 44.71 59.25
CA LEU A 440 -65.41 43.36 58.84
C LEU A 440 -65.28 43.16 57.33
N LYS A 441 -65.67 44.16 56.52
CA LYS A 441 -65.43 44.20 55.07
C LYS A 441 -63.94 44.06 54.80
N ASN A 442 -63.11 44.82 55.51
CA ASN A 442 -61.67 44.81 55.35
C ASN A 442 -61.10 43.43 55.71
N SER A 443 -61.57 42.78 56.78
CA SER A 443 -61.11 41.44 57.18
C SER A 443 -61.52 40.34 56.18
N PHE A 444 -62.75 40.40 55.63
CA PHE A 444 -63.21 39.45 54.60
C PHE A 444 -62.54 39.70 53.24
N ASN A 445 -62.39 40.95 52.84
CA ASN A 445 -61.65 41.30 51.63
C ASN A 445 -60.17 40.97 51.80
N GLU A 446 -59.57 41.14 52.97
CA GLU A 446 -58.21 40.71 53.26
C GLU A 446 -58.10 39.18 53.18
N MET A 447 -59.04 38.42 53.72
CA MET A 447 -59.09 36.95 53.58
C MET A 447 -59.21 36.52 52.11
N ILE A 448 -60.12 37.11 51.34
CA ILE A 448 -60.33 36.78 49.93
C ILE A 448 -59.13 37.23 49.09
N GLU A 449 -58.58 38.42 49.33
CA GLU A 449 -57.41 38.95 48.65
C GLU A 449 -56.18 38.10 48.94
N VAL A 450 -55.91 37.76 50.20
CA VAL A 450 -54.80 36.87 50.59
C VAL A 450 -55.00 35.46 50.00
N THR A 451 -56.23 34.95 49.95
CA THR A 451 -56.51 33.64 49.34
C THR A 451 -56.38 33.70 47.81
N ARG A 452 -56.82 34.77 47.15
CA ARG A 452 -56.68 35.03 45.71
C ARG A 452 -55.21 35.18 45.31
N GLU A 453 -54.44 35.93 46.09
CA GLU A 453 -53.00 36.12 45.91
C GLU A 453 -52.22 34.83 46.14
N ASN A 454 -52.65 33.95 47.06
CA ASN A 454 -51.96 32.69 47.32
C ASN A 454 -52.41 31.56 46.38
N VAL A 455 -53.68 31.51 45.97
CA VAL A 455 -54.28 30.40 45.22
C VAL A 455 -54.42 30.76 43.74
N CYS A 456 -55.52 31.44 43.39
CA CYS A 456 -55.84 31.89 42.03
C CYS A 456 -57.08 32.81 42.06
N SER A 457 -57.35 33.49 40.96
CA SER A 457 -58.58 34.26 40.70
C SER A 457 -59.82 33.39 40.47
N ASP A 458 -59.67 32.20 39.86
CA ASP A 458 -60.76 31.27 39.55
C ASP A 458 -60.30 29.82 39.71
N ILE A 459 -60.80 29.15 40.74
CA ILE A 459 -60.44 27.78 41.10
C ILE A 459 -60.90 26.79 40.02
N ASN A 460 -61.98 27.10 39.30
CA ASN A 460 -62.49 26.21 38.26
C ASN A 460 -61.53 26.12 37.06
N LYS A 461 -60.80 27.19 36.76
CA LYS A 461 -59.72 27.16 35.73
C LYS A 461 -58.55 26.29 36.17
N VAL A 462 -58.21 26.28 37.45
CA VAL A 462 -57.18 25.39 38.01
C VAL A 462 -57.60 23.93 37.88
N ILE A 463 -58.85 23.61 38.19
CA ILE A 463 -59.39 22.25 38.04
C ILE A 463 -59.36 21.82 36.56
N ALA A 464 -59.81 22.68 35.64
CA ALA A 464 -59.77 22.40 34.20
C ALA A 464 -58.34 22.18 33.68
N LEU A 465 -57.36 22.96 34.15
CA LEU A 465 -55.96 22.77 33.79
C LEU A 465 -55.38 21.45 34.33
N LEU A 466 -55.74 21.07 35.56
CA LEU A 466 -55.32 19.78 36.13
C LEU A 466 -55.96 18.60 35.39
N GLU A 467 -57.18 18.78 34.86
CA GLU A 467 -57.81 17.80 33.97
C GLU A 467 -57.06 17.66 32.64
N ASP A 468 -56.61 18.77 32.02
CA ASP A 468 -55.73 18.74 30.85
C ASP A 468 -54.42 17.97 31.14
N PHE A 469 -53.81 18.18 32.31
CA PHE A 469 -52.60 17.47 32.71
C PHE A 469 -52.85 15.98 32.94
N SER A 470 -54.01 15.61 33.49
CA SER A 470 -54.40 14.20 33.66
C SER A 470 -54.55 13.46 32.32
N ARG A 471 -54.84 14.20 31.25
CA ARG A 471 -54.90 13.71 29.86
C ARG A 471 -53.56 13.86 29.12
N LEU A 472 -52.46 14.10 29.85
CA LEU A 472 -51.10 14.29 29.33
C LEU A 472 -50.93 15.50 28.40
N ASN A 473 -51.78 16.52 28.53
CA ASN A 473 -51.67 17.78 27.81
C ASN A 473 -51.08 18.89 28.69
N PHE A 474 -49.80 19.18 28.49
CA PHE A 474 -49.04 20.16 29.23
C PHE A 474 -48.88 21.49 28.47
N ARG A 475 -49.66 21.75 27.41
CA ARG A 475 -49.60 23.02 26.64
C ARG A 475 -50.39 24.14 27.30
N SER A 476 -51.50 23.80 27.94
CA SER A 476 -52.42 24.74 28.59
C SER A 476 -51.77 25.49 29.76
N ARG A 477 -52.19 26.73 29.99
CA ARG A 477 -51.69 27.61 31.07
C ARG A 477 -52.85 28.37 31.71
N LEU A 478 -52.68 28.74 32.98
CA LEU A 478 -53.57 29.69 33.64
C LEU A 478 -53.15 31.10 33.22
N GLU A 479 -53.82 31.65 32.22
CA GLU A 479 -53.57 33.00 31.73
C GLU A 479 -54.31 34.04 32.58
N ASN A 480 -53.64 35.16 32.85
CA ASN A 480 -54.16 36.29 33.64
C ASN A 480 -54.50 35.93 35.10
N ASP A 481 -53.73 35.02 35.71
CA ASP A 481 -53.84 34.67 37.12
C ASP A 481 -52.51 34.86 37.83
N ASN A 482 -52.51 35.65 38.90
CA ASN A 482 -51.29 36.00 39.64
C ASN A 482 -51.19 35.26 40.99
N GLY A 483 -52.09 34.32 41.26
CA GLY A 483 -52.04 33.49 42.47
C GLY A 483 -50.73 32.70 42.55
N LYS A 484 -50.14 32.58 43.75
CA LYS A 484 -48.88 31.84 43.93
C LYS A 484 -49.00 30.38 43.49
N ILE A 485 -50.13 29.72 43.73
CA ILE A 485 -50.39 28.35 43.26
C ILE A 485 -50.60 28.33 41.74
N ALA A 486 -51.36 29.25 41.16
CA ALA A 486 -51.53 29.35 39.70
C ALA A 486 -50.18 29.52 38.97
N ASN A 487 -49.33 30.41 39.48
CA ASN A 487 -47.96 30.60 39.00
C ASN A 487 -47.09 29.36 39.23
N GLY A 488 -47.22 28.68 40.37
CA GLY A 488 -46.54 27.41 40.66
C GLY A 488 -46.91 26.30 39.68
N ILE A 489 -48.19 26.20 39.30
CA ILE A 489 -48.68 25.22 38.32
C ILE A 489 -48.19 25.58 36.90
N ASN A 490 -48.20 26.86 36.51
CA ASN A 490 -47.62 27.30 35.23
C ASN A 490 -46.11 27.03 35.15
N ASN A 491 -45.37 27.21 36.26
CA ASN A 491 -43.96 26.87 36.34
C ASN A 491 -43.73 25.35 36.23
N LEU A 492 -44.52 24.54 36.95
CA LEU A 492 -44.50 23.08 36.83
C LEU A 492 -44.76 22.64 35.38
N ALA A 493 -45.71 23.28 34.70
CA ALA A 493 -46.00 23.05 33.30
C ALA A 493 -44.78 23.37 32.42
N SER A 494 -44.06 24.47 32.67
CA SER A 494 -42.83 24.80 31.94
C SER A 494 -41.73 23.75 32.16
N ILE A 495 -41.48 23.35 33.41
CA ILE A 495 -40.49 22.34 33.76
C ILE A 495 -40.82 21.00 33.08
N ILE A 496 -42.09 20.60 33.07
CA ILE A 496 -42.52 19.38 32.37
C ILE A 496 -42.29 19.52 30.85
N ASN A 497 -42.57 20.69 30.25
CA ASN A 497 -42.31 20.92 28.82
C ASN A 497 -40.81 20.82 28.49
N ASP A 498 -39.94 21.34 29.36
CA ASP A 498 -38.49 21.30 29.16
C ASP A 498 -37.95 19.88 29.37
N MET A 499 -38.42 19.16 30.40
CA MET A 499 -38.10 17.73 30.59
C MET A 499 -38.55 16.87 29.41
N LEU A 500 -39.73 17.13 28.83
CA LEU A 500 -40.22 16.39 27.67
C LEU A 500 -39.44 16.72 26.39
N LYS A 501 -39.03 17.98 26.20
CA LYS A 501 -38.11 18.37 25.11
C LYS A 501 -36.75 17.67 25.27
N GLU A 502 -36.20 17.66 26.47
CA GLU A 502 -34.93 17.00 26.76
C GLU A 502 -35.02 15.48 26.59
N ASN A 503 -36.07 14.84 27.11
CA ASN A 503 -36.27 13.40 27.00
C ASN A 503 -36.40 12.97 25.53
N LYS A 504 -37.18 13.70 24.73
CA LYS A 504 -37.28 13.47 23.28
C LYS A 504 -35.93 13.66 22.57
N SER A 505 -35.17 14.70 22.93
CA SER A 505 -33.84 14.96 22.37
C SER A 505 -32.85 13.83 22.72
N ASN A 506 -32.88 13.35 23.97
CA ASN A 506 -32.06 12.21 24.42
C ASN A 506 -32.41 10.93 23.65
N GLY A 507 -33.70 10.63 23.47
CA GLY A 507 -34.15 9.48 22.67
C GLY A 507 -33.67 9.56 21.21
N MET A 508 -33.80 10.71 20.55
CA MET A 508 -33.30 10.91 19.18
C MET A 508 -31.77 10.80 19.09
N THR A 509 -31.06 11.23 20.13
CA THR A 509 -29.60 11.09 20.21
C THR A 509 -29.18 9.63 20.35
N LEU A 510 -29.88 8.88 21.21
CA LEU A 510 -29.64 7.46 21.44
C LEU A 510 -29.91 6.65 20.15
N GLU A 511 -30.97 7.01 19.41
CA GLU A 511 -31.29 6.41 18.10
C GLU A 511 -30.13 6.61 17.10
N GLN A 512 -29.60 7.84 16.99
CA GLN A 512 -28.47 8.12 16.12
C GLN A 512 -27.20 7.35 16.55
N SER A 513 -26.86 7.37 17.84
CA SER A 513 -25.69 6.65 18.36
C SER A 513 -25.80 5.15 18.20
N SER A 514 -27.00 4.57 18.32
CA SER A 514 -27.22 3.15 18.06
C SER A 514 -27.00 2.79 16.59
N LYS A 515 -27.48 3.62 15.64
CA LYS A 515 -27.21 3.42 14.21
C LYS A 515 -25.72 3.48 13.89
N GLU A 516 -25.00 4.44 14.47
CA GLU A 516 -23.54 4.51 14.31
C GLU A 516 -22.82 3.29 14.94
N LEU A 517 -23.32 2.77 16.06
CA LEU A 517 -22.80 1.54 16.66
C LEU A 517 -23.03 0.32 15.76
N LEU A 518 -24.24 0.18 15.19
CA LEU A 518 -24.56 -0.88 14.22
C LEU A 518 -23.62 -0.85 13.01
N GLU A 519 -23.39 0.33 12.43
CA GLU A 519 -22.44 0.47 11.30
C GLU A 519 -21.01 0.06 11.69
N ASN A 520 -20.55 0.40 12.90
CA ASN A 520 -19.21 0.01 13.38
C ASN A 520 -19.12 -1.50 13.67
N VAL A 521 -20.18 -2.08 14.22
CA VAL A 521 -20.28 -3.52 14.47
C VAL A 521 -20.27 -4.32 13.17
N ASP A 522 -21.00 -3.86 12.15
CA ASP A 522 -20.97 -4.47 10.82
C ASP A 522 -19.56 -4.43 10.21
N ARG A 523 -18.86 -3.31 10.36
CA ARG A 523 -17.45 -3.19 9.93
C ARG A 523 -16.52 -4.13 10.70
N LEU A 524 -16.71 -4.28 12.01
CA LEU A 524 -15.95 -5.21 12.83
C LEU A 524 -16.20 -6.67 12.41
N ASN A 525 -17.45 -7.02 12.10
CA ASN A 525 -17.83 -8.35 11.63
C ASN A 525 -17.16 -8.67 10.28
N ILE A 526 -17.24 -7.75 9.32
CA ILE A 526 -16.55 -7.87 8.02
C ILE A 526 -15.04 -8.06 8.22
N SER A 527 -14.42 -7.19 9.02
CA SER A 527 -12.98 -7.25 9.29
C SER A 527 -12.56 -8.54 10.00
N SER A 528 -13.39 -9.08 10.90
CA SER A 528 -13.11 -10.35 11.58
C SER A 528 -13.20 -11.53 10.61
N ASN A 529 -14.13 -11.49 9.66
CA ASN A 529 -14.27 -12.53 8.64
C ASN A 529 -13.11 -12.50 7.62
N GLU A 530 -12.66 -11.32 7.23
CA GLU A 530 -11.46 -11.13 6.39
C GLU A 530 -10.19 -11.62 7.11
N ALA A 531 -10.08 -11.33 8.41
CA ALA A 531 -8.97 -11.83 9.24
C ALA A 531 -8.98 -13.36 9.33
N ALA A 532 -10.15 -13.99 9.51
CA ALA A 532 -10.28 -15.45 9.52
C ALA A 532 -9.81 -16.06 8.19
N THR A 533 -10.22 -15.48 7.07
CA THR A 533 -9.78 -15.93 5.73
C THR A 533 -8.26 -15.79 5.57
N SER A 534 -7.68 -14.69 6.03
CA SER A 534 -6.22 -14.46 5.98
C SER A 534 -5.45 -15.43 6.86
N LEU A 535 -6.02 -15.83 8.01
CA LEU A 535 -5.43 -16.83 8.90
C LEU A 535 -5.48 -18.23 8.29
N GLU A 536 -6.55 -18.58 7.56
CA GLU A 536 -6.61 -19.86 6.81
C GLU A 536 -5.51 -19.95 5.75
N GLU A 537 -5.28 -18.88 4.99
CA GLU A 537 -4.19 -18.82 3.99
C GLU A 537 -2.81 -18.91 4.66
N THR A 538 -2.64 -18.23 5.80
CA THR A 538 -1.39 -18.26 6.59
C THR A 538 -1.13 -19.66 7.14
N ALA A 539 -2.15 -20.34 7.66
CA ALA A 539 -2.05 -21.70 8.16
C ALA A 539 -1.66 -22.68 7.05
N ALA A 540 -2.26 -22.56 5.85
CA ALA A 540 -1.92 -23.37 4.69
C ALA A 540 -0.46 -23.15 4.24
N ALA A 541 0.00 -21.90 4.22
CA ALA A 541 1.39 -21.58 3.90
C ALA A 541 2.36 -22.16 4.96
N LEU A 542 1.99 -22.12 6.24
CA LEU A 542 2.80 -22.71 7.32
C LEU A 542 2.89 -24.23 7.22
N GLU A 543 1.82 -24.93 6.81
CA GLU A 543 1.87 -26.36 6.54
C GLU A 543 2.85 -26.69 5.41
N GLU A 544 2.84 -25.91 4.32
CA GLU A 544 3.78 -26.07 3.21
C GLU A 544 5.24 -25.83 3.63
N ILE A 545 5.48 -24.77 4.40
CA ILE A 545 6.83 -24.48 4.94
C ILE A 545 7.29 -25.61 5.86
N THR A 546 6.42 -26.08 6.77
CA THR A 546 6.74 -27.19 7.68
C THR A 546 7.12 -28.45 6.90
N SER A 547 6.36 -28.77 5.86
CA SER A 547 6.65 -29.90 4.96
C SER A 547 8.02 -29.73 4.28
N ASN A 548 8.34 -28.53 3.79
CA ASN A 548 9.63 -28.24 3.17
C ASN A 548 10.80 -28.37 4.16
N ILE A 549 10.63 -27.93 5.41
CA ILE A 549 11.65 -28.10 6.45
C ILE A 549 11.86 -29.57 6.81
N ARG A 550 10.79 -30.36 6.91
CA ARG A 550 10.91 -31.82 7.11
C ARG A 550 11.67 -32.49 5.96
N ASN A 551 11.32 -32.15 4.71
CA ASN A 551 12.04 -32.65 3.54
C ASN A 551 13.52 -32.24 3.53
N ASN A 552 13.83 -31.01 3.92
CA ASN A 552 15.21 -30.55 4.05
C ASN A 552 15.96 -31.35 5.12
N THR A 553 15.33 -31.64 6.25
CA THR A 553 15.92 -32.45 7.33
C THR A 553 16.25 -33.86 6.84
N GLU A 554 15.37 -34.49 6.05
CA GLU A 554 15.66 -35.78 5.43
C GLU A 554 16.81 -35.69 4.41
N ASN A 555 16.88 -34.63 3.61
CA ASN A 555 17.96 -34.43 2.65
C ASN A 555 19.30 -34.21 3.34
N ILE A 556 19.32 -33.48 4.46
CA ILE A 556 20.50 -33.29 5.31
C ILE A 556 21.00 -34.63 5.84
N ALA A 557 20.09 -35.50 6.33
CA ALA A 557 20.45 -36.84 6.77
C ALA A 557 21.09 -37.68 5.64
N LYS A 558 20.54 -37.60 4.41
CA LYS A 558 21.12 -38.26 3.22
C LYS A 558 22.50 -37.68 2.87
N MET A 559 22.67 -36.35 2.94
CA MET A 559 23.96 -35.71 2.69
C MET A 559 25.01 -36.18 3.70
N ALA A 560 24.67 -36.26 4.99
CA ALA A 560 25.56 -36.78 6.03
C ALA A 560 25.96 -38.24 5.75
N GLN A 561 25.02 -39.07 5.29
CA GLN A 561 25.32 -40.45 4.89
C GLN A 561 26.31 -40.49 3.71
N TYR A 562 26.02 -39.75 2.63
CA TYR A 562 26.89 -39.74 1.44
C TYR A 562 28.28 -39.19 1.75
N SER A 563 28.40 -38.15 2.56
CA SER A 563 29.71 -37.64 3.00
C SER A 563 30.52 -38.71 3.75
N ASN A 564 29.88 -39.51 4.60
CA ASN A 564 30.54 -40.63 5.27
C ASN A 564 30.97 -41.75 4.30
N GLU A 565 30.17 -42.03 3.27
CA GLU A 565 30.54 -43.00 2.23
C GLU A 565 31.75 -42.51 1.42
N ILE A 566 31.80 -41.22 1.08
CA ILE A 566 32.94 -40.61 0.38
C ILE A 566 34.21 -40.67 1.24
N ILE A 567 34.12 -40.42 2.56
CA ILE A 567 35.29 -40.57 3.47
C ILE A 567 35.83 -42.00 3.40
N LYS A 568 34.96 -43.02 3.45
CA LYS A 568 35.39 -44.42 3.36
C LYS A 568 36.05 -44.73 2.01
N ALA A 569 35.46 -44.28 0.92
CA ALA A 569 36.02 -44.47 -0.43
C ALA A 569 37.37 -43.75 -0.60
N SER A 570 37.50 -42.55 -0.05
CA SER A 570 38.71 -41.73 -0.11
C SER A 570 39.84 -42.31 0.73
N ALA A 571 39.54 -42.80 1.93
CA ALA A 571 40.50 -43.54 2.76
C ALA A 571 40.98 -44.83 2.06
N SER A 572 40.08 -45.53 1.36
CA SER A 572 40.46 -46.68 0.53
C SER A 572 41.36 -46.27 -0.65
N GLY A 573 41.07 -45.15 -1.31
CA GLY A 573 41.90 -44.59 -2.37
C GLY A 573 43.30 -44.21 -1.89
N GLU A 574 43.40 -43.59 -0.71
CA GLU A 574 44.66 -43.28 -0.05
C GLU A 574 45.48 -44.53 0.26
N ALA A 575 44.83 -45.61 0.75
CA ALA A 575 45.49 -46.88 1.01
C ALA A 575 46.05 -47.52 -0.28
N LEU A 576 45.28 -47.54 -1.37
CA LEU A 576 45.72 -48.07 -2.66
C LEU A 576 46.87 -47.24 -3.28
N ALA A 577 46.85 -45.93 -3.10
CA ALA A 577 47.94 -45.05 -3.53
C ALA A 577 49.23 -45.32 -2.71
N ASN A 578 49.11 -45.58 -1.41
CA ASN A 578 50.23 -46.03 -0.58
C ASN A 578 50.79 -47.39 -1.04
N GLU A 579 49.94 -48.37 -1.33
CA GLU A 579 50.37 -49.66 -1.89
C GLU A 579 51.08 -49.48 -3.24
N THR A 580 50.58 -48.59 -4.09
CA THR A 580 51.20 -48.27 -5.38
C THR A 580 52.60 -47.65 -5.20
N THR A 581 52.75 -46.73 -4.25
CA THR A 581 54.06 -46.16 -3.88
C THR A 581 55.04 -47.26 -3.45
N ASN A 582 54.61 -48.18 -2.59
CA ASN A 582 55.44 -49.31 -2.15
C ASN A 582 55.83 -50.23 -3.31
N ALA A 583 54.90 -50.55 -4.21
CA ALA A 583 55.18 -51.36 -5.39
C ALA A 583 56.19 -50.69 -6.33
N MET A 584 56.11 -49.37 -6.50
CA MET A 584 57.09 -48.61 -7.30
C MET A 584 58.47 -48.61 -6.64
N ASP A 585 58.55 -48.56 -5.30
CA ASP A 585 59.80 -48.70 -4.57
C ASP A 585 60.43 -50.09 -4.75
N GLU A 586 59.62 -51.15 -4.71
CA GLU A 586 60.08 -52.51 -5.00
C GLU A 586 60.59 -52.64 -6.44
N ILE A 587 59.85 -52.09 -7.43
CA ILE A 587 60.26 -52.07 -8.83
C ILE A 587 61.61 -51.34 -8.96
N ASN A 588 61.74 -50.15 -8.37
CA ASN A 588 62.97 -49.37 -8.41
C ASN A 588 64.16 -50.15 -7.81
N SER A 589 63.95 -50.87 -6.71
CA SER A 589 64.96 -51.76 -6.14
C SER A 589 65.36 -52.89 -7.10
N LYS A 590 64.39 -53.57 -7.75
CA LYS A 590 64.67 -54.64 -8.72
C LYS A 590 65.38 -54.14 -9.97
N VAL A 591 64.98 -52.97 -10.49
CA VAL A 591 65.59 -52.34 -11.66
C VAL A 591 67.06 -51.96 -11.38
N ASN A 592 67.36 -51.45 -10.18
CA ASN A 592 68.75 -51.20 -9.77
C ASN A 592 69.59 -52.48 -9.71
N MET A 593 69.04 -53.59 -9.18
CA MET A 593 69.75 -54.88 -9.21
C MET A 593 70.03 -55.37 -10.64
N VAL A 594 69.12 -55.12 -11.58
CA VAL A 594 69.34 -55.42 -13.01
C VAL A 594 70.45 -54.53 -13.57
N ASN A 595 70.47 -53.23 -13.27
CA ASN A 595 71.53 -52.32 -13.71
C ASN A 595 72.93 -52.76 -13.25
N ASP A 596 73.03 -53.23 -12.00
CA ASP A 596 74.27 -53.79 -11.45
C ASP A 596 74.70 -55.06 -12.22
N ALA A 597 73.76 -55.97 -12.50
CA ALA A 597 74.04 -57.18 -13.27
C ALA A 597 74.48 -56.88 -14.71
N ILE A 598 73.85 -55.90 -15.36
CA ILE A 598 74.23 -55.45 -16.71
C ILE A 598 75.63 -54.82 -16.70
N SER A 599 75.98 -54.08 -15.65
CA SER A 599 77.33 -53.53 -15.48
C SER A 599 78.39 -54.64 -15.35
N VAL A 600 78.07 -55.76 -14.67
CA VAL A 600 78.94 -56.95 -14.63
C VAL A 600 79.06 -57.61 -16.01
N ILE A 601 77.97 -57.72 -16.77
CA ILE A 601 77.99 -58.29 -18.12
C ILE A 601 78.87 -57.45 -19.07
N ASP A 602 78.76 -56.12 -19.02
CA ASP A 602 79.60 -55.22 -19.80
C ASP A 602 81.09 -55.38 -19.43
N GLN A 603 81.41 -55.52 -18.14
CA GLN A 603 82.77 -55.83 -17.68
C GLN A 603 83.28 -57.18 -18.21
N ILE A 604 82.44 -58.23 -18.19
CA ILE A 604 82.80 -59.56 -18.75
C ILE A 604 83.04 -59.45 -20.25
N ALA A 605 82.18 -58.73 -20.99
CA ALA A 605 82.34 -58.49 -22.42
C ALA A 605 83.65 -57.74 -22.71
N PHE A 606 83.97 -56.72 -21.93
CA PHE A 606 85.24 -55.99 -22.04
C PHE A 606 86.45 -56.90 -21.78
N GLN A 607 86.44 -57.68 -20.69
CA GLN A 607 87.51 -58.64 -20.39
C GLN A 607 87.68 -59.69 -21.49
N THR A 608 86.58 -60.21 -22.01
CA THR A 608 86.56 -61.20 -23.12
C THR A 608 87.14 -60.60 -24.40
N ASN A 609 86.84 -59.33 -24.70
CA ASN A 609 87.41 -58.60 -25.81
C ASN A 609 88.94 -58.45 -25.67
N ILE A 610 89.46 -58.15 -24.47
CA ILE A 610 90.91 -58.09 -24.21
C ILE A 610 91.57 -59.49 -24.33
N LEU A 611 90.95 -60.53 -23.77
CA LEU A 611 91.43 -61.92 -23.89
C LEU A 611 91.51 -62.37 -25.35
N SER A 612 90.48 -62.04 -26.14
CA SER A 612 90.43 -62.36 -27.57
C SER A 612 91.49 -61.60 -28.38
N LEU A 613 91.80 -60.36 -28.01
CA LEU A 613 92.89 -59.59 -28.61
C LEU A 613 94.24 -60.22 -28.32
N ASN A 614 94.50 -60.61 -27.06
CA ASN A 614 95.72 -61.30 -26.68
C ASN A 614 95.86 -62.65 -27.42
N ALA A 615 94.77 -63.41 -27.55
CA ALA A 615 94.75 -64.65 -28.32
C ALA A 615 95.01 -64.43 -29.83
N ALA A 616 94.48 -63.35 -30.41
CA ALA A 616 94.74 -62.98 -31.81
C ALA A 616 96.20 -62.59 -32.04
N VAL A 617 96.82 -61.88 -31.08
CA VAL A 617 98.25 -61.53 -31.10
C VAL A 617 99.11 -62.80 -31.03
N GLU A 618 98.80 -63.73 -30.13
CA GLU A 618 99.53 -65.00 -29.99
C GLU A 618 99.39 -65.87 -31.25
N ALA A 619 98.19 -65.90 -31.84
CA ALA A 619 97.94 -66.59 -33.10
C ALA A 619 98.72 -65.98 -34.29
N ALA A 620 98.90 -64.66 -34.31
CA ALA A 620 99.74 -63.99 -35.30
C ALA A 620 101.23 -64.31 -35.11
N THR A 621 101.68 -64.43 -33.85
CA THR A 621 103.05 -64.84 -33.50
C THR A 621 103.37 -66.28 -33.93
N ALA A 622 102.37 -67.17 -33.95
CA ALA A 622 102.51 -68.58 -34.36
C ALA A 622 102.53 -68.81 -35.89
N GLY A 623 102.41 -67.77 -36.73
CA GLY A 623 102.53 -67.86 -38.19
C GLY A 623 101.45 -68.75 -38.85
N GLU A 624 101.84 -69.60 -39.81
CA GLU A 624 100.87 -70.45 -40.55
C GLU A 624 100.12 -71.46 -39.66
N ALA A 625 100.72 -71.92 -38.55
CA ALA A 625 100.09 -72.85 -37.62
C ALA A 625 98.97 -72.20 -36.77
N GLY A 626 98.97 -70.87 -36.64
CA GLY A 626 98.03 -70.11 -35.83
C GLY A 626 96.75 -69.67 -36.56
N LYS A 627 96.63 -69.90 -37.88
CA LYS A 627 95.51 -69.39 -38.71
C LYS A 627 94.12 -69.80 -38.19
N GLY A 628 93.95 -71.05 -37.74
CA GLY A 628 92.68 -71.51 -37.17
C GLY A 628 92.35 -70.85 -35.82
N PHE A 629 93.37 -70.61 -34.99
CA PHE A 629 93.22 -69.96 -33.69
C PHE A 629 92.93 -68.46 -33.82
N ALA A 630 93.50 -67.80 -34.83
CA ALA A 630 93.24 -66.40 -35.15
C ALA A 630 91.77 -66.16 -35.55
N VAL A 631 91.17 -67.08 -36.32
CA VAL A 631 89.75 -66.99 -36.69
C VAL A 631 88.85 -67.12 -35.46
N VAL A 632 89.13 -68.09 -34.58
CA VAL A 632 88.37 -68.26 -33.33
C VAL A 632 88.52 -67.02 -32.42
N ALA A 633 89.73 -66.49 -32.28
CA ALA A 633 89.98 -65.28 -31.50
C ALA A 633 89.22 -64.06 -32.06
N GLN A 634 89.17 -63.89 -33.38
CA GLN A 634 88.39 -62.82 -34.01
C GLN A 634 86.87 -63.02 -33.83
N GLU A 635 86.37 -64.25 -33.87
CA GLU A 635 84.96 -64.54 -33.63
C GLU A 635 84.56 -64.28 -32.16
N VAL A 636 85.41 -64.69 -31.21
CA VAL A 636 85.22 -64.38 -29.78
C VAL A 636 85.24 -62.87 -29.54
N ARG A 637 86.11 -62.14 -30.25
CA ARG A 637 86.17 -60.67 -30.19
C ARG A 637 84.87 -60.04 -30.68
N ASN A 638 84.39 -60.46 -31.85
CA ASN A 638 83.13 -59.98 -32.42
C ASN A 638 81.95 -60.29 -31.48
N LEU A 639 81.92 -61.47 -30.86
CA LEU A 639 80.91 -61.83 -29.88
C LEU A 639 80.99 -60.93 -28.63
N ALA A 640 82.18 -60.65 -28.13
CA ALA A 640 82.39 -59.76 -26.99
C ALA A 640 81.96 -58.31 -27.29
N THR A 641 82.25 -57.79 -28.48
CA THR A 641 81.77 -56.46 -28.91
C THR A 641 80.25 -56.42 -28.99
N ARG A 642 79.61 -57.44 -29.59
CA ARG A 642 78.14 -57.54 -29.64
C ARG A 642 77.50 -57.65 -28.25
N SER A 643 78.14 -58.37 -27.32
CA SER A 643 77.68 -58.46 -25.93
C SER A 643 77.77 -57.13 -25.20
N ALA A 644 78.83 -56.34 -25.43
CA ALA A 644 78.98 -55.01 -24.85
C ALA A 644 77.93 -54.02 -25.42
N GLU A 645 77.68 -54.06 -26.74
CA GLU A 645 76.63 -53.27 -27.37
C GLU A 645 75.23 -53.62 -26.82
N ALA A 646 74.92 -54.92 -26.71
CA ALA A 646 73.66 -55.37 -26.12
C ALA A 646 73.53 -54.99 -24.64
N ALA A 647 74.61 -55.11 -23.86
CA ALA A 647 74.63 -54.67 -22.47
C ALA A 647 74.37 -53.16 -22.34
N LYS A 648 74.96 -52.35 -23.22
CA LYS A 648 74.72 -50.90 -23.28
C LYS A 648 73.28 -50.55 -23.64
N GLU A 649 72.68 -51.26 -24.59
CA GLU A 649 71.28 -51.05 -24.98
C GLU A 649 70.32 -51.41 -23.83
N ILE A 650 70.54 -52.55 -23.17
CA ILE A 650 69.74 -52.95 -21.99
C ILE A 650 69.92 -51.93 -20.86
N LYS A 651 71.15 -51.44 -20.63
CA LYS A 651 71.42 -50.41 -19.62
C LYS A 651 70.58 -49.15 -19.86
N ASN A 652 70.49 -48.67 -21.09
CA ASN A 652 69.66 -47.51 -21.42
C ASN A 652 68.17 -47.78 -21.13
N ILE A 653 67.66 -48.98 -21.46
CA ILE A 653 66.26 -49.36 -21.17
C ILE A 653 66.00 -49.42 -19.66
N VAL A 654 66.96 -49.94 -18.89
CA VAL A 654 66.89 -50.04 -17.43
C VAL A 654 66.94 -48.64 -16.78
N GLU A 655 67.77 -47.73 -17.29
CA GLU A 655 67.78 -46.33 -16.86
C GLU A 655 66.44 -45.64 -17.16
N ASP A 656 65.87 -45.84 -18.34
CA ASP A 656 64.53 -45.30 -18.69
C ASP A 656 63.42 -45.89 -17.79
N ALA A 657 63.45 -47.21 -17.55
CA ALA A 657 62.53 -47.87 -16.63
C ALA A 657 62.65 -47.33 -15.18
N THR A 658 63.87 -46.97 -14.75
CA THR A 658 64.13 -46.34 -13.45
C THR A 658 63.48 -44.96 -13.37
N ILE A 659 63.63 -44.15 -14.42
CA ILE A 659 62.99 -42.83 -14.51
C ILE A 659 61.47 -42.99 -14.43
N LYS A 660 60.88 -43.92 -15.21
CA LYS A 660 59.43 -44.16 -15.20
C LYS A 660 58.90 -44.70 -13.87
N ALA A 661 59.64 -45.55 -13.17
CA ALA A 661 59.26 -46.00 -11.83
C ALA A 661 59.26 -44.84 -10.81
N ASN A 662 60.25 -43.95 -10.87
CA ASN A 662 60.32 -42.76 -10.01
C ASN A 662 59.22 -41.75 -10.33
N GLU A 663 58.88 -41.55 -11.62
CA GLU A 663 57.71 -40.76 -12.02
C GLU A 663 56.42 -41.35 -11.44
N GLY A 664 56.22 -42.68 -11.57
CA GLY A 664 55.08 -43.38 -10.99
C GLY A 664 54.97 -43.23 -9.47
N LYS A 665 56.09 -43.34 -8.76
CA LYS A 665 56.17 -43.09 -7.31
C LYS A 665 55.75 -41.67 -6.95
N THR A 666 56.22 -40.69 -7.71
CA THR A 666 55.89 -39.26 -7.48
C THR A 666 54.40 -39.02 -7.70
N ILE A 667 53.81 -39.60 -8.76
CA ILE A 667 52.37 -39.51 -9.02
C ILE A 667 51.56 -40.12 -7.87
N ALA A 668 51.92 -41.32 -7.40
CA ALA A 668 51.26 -41.97 -6.28
C ALA A 668 51.37 -41.15 -4.97
N THR A 669 52.52 -40.50 -4.74
CA THR A 669 52.71 -39.58 -3.60
C THR A 669 51.77 -38.36 -3.69
N ASN A 670 51.67 -37.75 -4.87
CA ASN A 670 50.73 -36.64 -5.09
C ASN A 670 49.26 -37.08 -4.92
N MET A 671 48.92 -38.33 -5.30
CA MET A 671 47.58 -38.89 -5.06
C MET A 671 47.29 -39.02 -3.55
N ILE A 672 48.24 -39.49 -2.75
CA ILE A 672 48.10 -39.58 -1.28
C ILE A 672 47.80 -38.19 -0.69
N ASP A 673 48.56 -37.17 -1.06
CA ASP A 673 48.34 -35.81 -0.57
C ASP A 673 46.99 -35.24 -1.06
N GLY A 674 46.59 -35.56 -2.30
CA GLY A 674 45.26 -35.24 -2.82
C GLY A 674 44.13 -35.87 -2.01
N TYR A 675 44.23 -37.16 -1.65
CA TYR A 675 43.23 -37.82 -0.80
C TYR A 675 43.19 -37.25 0.62
N LYS A 676 44.34 -36.84 1.19
CA LYS A 676 44.36 -36.14 2.50
C LYS A 676 43.62 -34.81 2.45
N GLY A 677 43.89 -33.99 1.43
CA GLY A 677 43.19 -32.71 1.24
C GLY A 677 41.68 -32.88 1.00
N LEU A 678 41.31 -33.93 0.26
CA LEU A 678 39.92 -34.30 0.05
C LEU A 678 39.24 -34.70 1.37
N ASN A 679 39.87 -35.56 2.18
CA ASN A 679 39.36 -35.98 3.49
C ASN A 679 39.17 -34.78 4.45
N GLU A 680 40.11 -33.83 4.46
CA GLU A 680 39.97 -32.59 5.25
C GLU A 680 38.76 -31.76 4.79
N THR A 681 38.59 -31.62 3.47
CA THR A 681 37.49 -30.84 2.88
C THR A 681 36.14 -31.48 3.18
N ILE A 682 36.01 -32.80 3.02
CA ILE A 682 34.76 -33.53 3.33
C ILE A 682 34.43 -33.42 4.83
N SER A 683 35.45 -33.46 5.70
CA SER A 683 35.24 -33.29 7.14
C SER A 683 34.67 -31.90 7.46
N LYS A 684 35.15 -30.84 6.80
CA LYS A 684 34.57 -29.49 6.92
C LYS A 684 33.12 -29.45 6.39
N THR A 685 32.82 -30.15 5.29
CA THR A 685 31.46 -30.26 4.76
C THR A 685 30.51 -30.95 5.74
N ILE A 686 30.95 -32.01 6.43
CA ILE A 686 30.14 -32.67 7.46
C ILE A 686 29.79 -31.74 8.61
N ASN A 687 30.75 -30.92 9.06
CA ASN A 687 30.47 -29.91 10.10
C ASN A 687 29.40 -28.91 9.63
N LEU A 688 29.48 -28.43 8.39
CA LEU A 688 28.45 -27.54 7.82
C LEU A 688 27.08 -28.22 7.72
N ILE A 689 27.04 -29.50 7.33
CA ILE A 689 25.79 -30.29 7.30
C ILE A 689 25.19 -30.38 8.71
N SER A 690 26.04 -30.58 9.73
CA SER A 690 25.60 -30.59 11.15
C SER A 690 25.05 -29.24 11.60
N ASP A 691 25.68 -28.13 11.19
CA ASP A 691 25.17 -26.79 11.50
C ASP A 691 23.80 -26.54 10.85
N ILE A 692 23.64 -26.95 9.58
CA ILE A 692 22.36 -26.83 8.87
C ILE A 692 21.28 -27.73 9.50
N GLU A 693 21.63 -28.93 9.98
CA GLU A 693 20.71 -29.80 10.74
C GLU A 693 20.20 -29.09 11.99
N MET A 694 21.10 -28.47 12.76
CA MET A 694 20.76 -27.76 13.99
C MET A 694 19.85 -26.56 13.69
N SER A 695 20.19 -25.74 12.69
CA SER A 695 19.34 -24.63 12.26
C SER A 695 17.98 -25.10 11.75
N SER A 696 17.91 -26.24 11.05
CA SER A 696 16.63 -26.78 10.55
C SER A 696 15.73 -27.27 11.69
N LYS A 697 16.31 -27.86 12.75
CA LYS A 697 15.56 -28.21 13.97
C LYS A 697 15.06 -26.98 14.71
N GLU A 698 15.87 -25.94 14.82
CA GLU A 698 15.47 -24.67 15.43
C GLU A 698 14.34 -24.00 14.63
N GLN A 699 14.43 -24.00 13.29
CA GLN A 699 13.35 -23.50 12.43
C GLN A 699 12.06 -24.31 12.59
N LEU A 700 12.15 -25.63 12.72
CA LEU A 700 10.98 -26.48 12.97
C LEU A 700 10.28 -26.09 14.29
N SER A 701 11.05 -25.94 15.36
CA SER A 701 10.51 -25.47 16.66
C SER A 701 9.94 -24.05 16.57
N GLY A 702 10.61 -23.14 15.84
CA GLY A 702 10.10 -21.80 15.58
C GLY A 702 8.77 -21.80 14.82
N ILE A 703 8.58 -22.71 13.86
CA ILE A 703 7.31 -22.87 13.14
C ILE A 703 6.22 -23.43 14.05
N GLU A 704 6.53 -24.37 14.95
CA GLU A 704 5.55 -24.87 15.93
C GLU A 704 5.03 -23.72 16.81
N GLN A 705 5.91 -22.84 17.28
CA GLN A 705 5.50 -21.64 18.04
C GLN A 705 4.65 -20.67 17.21
N ILE A 706 4.99 -20.49 15.93
CA ILE A 706 4.17 -19.66 15.02
C ILE A 706 2.79 -20.30 14.81
N ASN A 707 2.72 -21.62 14.68
CA ASN A 707 1.46 -22.35 14.53
C ASN A 707 0.57 -22.14 15.75
N ASP A 708 1.13 -22.25 16.96
CA ASP A 708 0.40 -21.97 18.21
C ASP A 708 -0.13 -20.53 18.25
N ALA A 709 0.68 -19.55 17.83
CA ALA A 709 0.26 -18.15 17.74
C ALA A 709 -0.87 -17.93 16.71
N VAL A 710 -0.84 -18.63 15.57
CA VAL A 710 -1.90 -18.57 14.56
C VAL A 710 -3.21 -19.19 15.10
N ASN A 711 -3.13 -20.31 15.82
CA ASN A 711 -4.30 -20.91 16.47
C ASN A 711 -4.91 -19.97 17.53
N GLU A 712 -4.06 -19.26 18.29
CA GLU A 712 -4.54 -18.26 19.24
C GLU A 712 -5.21 -17.06 18.54
N LEU A 713 -4.64 -16.58 17.43
CA LEU A 713 -5.24 -15.52 16.62
C LEU A 713 -6.56 -15.95 15.99
N ASP A 714 -6.69 -17.20 15.54
CA ASP A 714 -7.97 -17.75 15.05
C ASP A 714 -9.02 -17.74 16.15
N ARG A 715 -8.67 -18.25 17.35
CA ARG A 715 -9.56 -18.21 18.51
C ARG A 715 -10.01 -16.78 18.85
N GLN A 716 -9.09 -15.82 18.87
CA GLN A 716 -9.42 -14.41 19.14
C GLN A 716 -10.27 -13.79 18.02
N THR A 717 -10.03 -14.16 16.77
CA THR A 717 -10.81 -13.70 15.61
C THR A 717 -12.26 -14.22 15.70
N GLN A 718 -12.45 -15.49 16.07
CA GLN A 718 -13.77 -16.05 16.35
C GLN A 718 -14.44 -15.36 17.54
N GLN A 719 -13.70 -15.04 18.60
CA GLN A 719 -14.21 -14.25 19.73
C GLN A 719 -14.65 -12.85 19.28
N ASN A 720 -13.89 -12.18 18.42
CA ASN A 720 -14.27 -10.87 17.88
C ASN A 720 -15.57 -10.95 17.07
N ALA A 721 -15.73 -11.99 16.26
CA ALA A 721 -16.98 -12.22 15.51
C ALA A 721 -18.18 -12.47 16.45
N MET A 722 -17.98 -13.22 17.54
CA MET A 722 -19.01 -13.41 18.57
C MET A 722 -19.36 -12.10 19.29
N ILE A 723 -18.36 -11.33 19.72
CA ILE A 723 -18.55 -10.02 20.39
C ILE A 723 -19.24 -9.04 19.44
N ALA A 724 -18.89 -9.04 18.15
CA ALA A 724 -19.57 -8.22 17.15
C ALA A 724 -21.05 -8.61 17.04
N THR A 725 -21.36 -9.91 17.03
CA THR A 725 -22.76 -10.38 17.01
C THR A 725 -23.52 -9.93 18.26
N GLU A 726 -22.94 -10.09 19.44
CA GLU A 726 -23.55 -9.63 20.71
C GLU A 726 -23.73 -8.11 20.75
N ALA A 727 -22.74 -7.35 20.28
CA ALA A 727 -22.83 -5.90 20.18
C ALA A 727 -23.90 -5.45 19.17
N ASN A 728 -24.12 -6.21 18.10
CA ASN A 728 -25.20 -5.96 17.13
C ASN A 728 -26.56 -6.09 17.83
N ASP A 729 -26.78 -7.19 18.56
CA ASP A 729 -28.02 -7.43 19.32
C ASP A 729 -28.26 -6.32 20.36
N ILE A 730 -27.22 -5.91 21.10
CA ILE A 730 -27.31 -4.80 22.07
C ILE A 730 -27.67 -3.50 21.37
N ALA A 731 -27.05 -3.19 20.23
CA ALA A 731 -27.35 -1.99 19.47
C ALA A 731 -28.79 -2.00 18.93
N MET A 732 -29.27 -3.13 18.39
CA MET A 732 -30.66 -3.28 17.97
C MET A 732 -31.64 -3.02 19.12
N ASN A 733 -31.38 -3.59 20.30
CA ASN A 733 -32.19 -3.34 21.50
C ASN A 733 -32.14 -1.86 21.93
N LEU A 734 -30.98 -1.20 21.85
CA LEU A 734 -30.85 0.23 22.15
C LEU A 734 -31.61 1.12 21.15
N ASP A 735 -31.61 0.77 19.87
CA ASP A 735 -32.40 1.46 18.84
C ASP A 735 -33.91 1.31 19.11
N GLU A 736 -34.36 0.13 19.53
CA GLU A 736 -35.75 -0.12 19.93
C GLU A 736 -36.13 0.72 21.17
N VAL A 737 -35.31 0.70 22.22
CA VAL A 737 -35.53 1.51 23.43
C VAL A 737 -35.55 3.02 23.10
N ALA A 738 -34.64 3.47 22.22
CA ALA A 738 -34.61 4.85 21.76
C ALA A 738 -35.92 5.26 21.07
N LYS A 739 -36.40 4.42 20.16
CA LYS A 739 -37.69 4.61 19.48
C LYS A 739 -38.86 4.64 20.46
N LEU A 740 -38.87 3.75 21.46
CA LEU A 740 -39.90 3.74 22.52
C LEU A 740 -39.90 5.04 23.34
N ILE A 741 -38.73 5.59 23.68
CA ILE A 741 -38.61 6.87 24.40
C ILE A 741 -39.17 8.02 23.54
N VAL A 742 -38.80 8.07 22.26
CA VAL A 742 -39.30 9.09 21.32
C VAL A 742 -40.81 8.95 21.13
N GLU A 743 -41.33 7.73 21.02
CA GLU A 743 -42.77 7.44 20.91
C GLU A 743 -43.52 7.86 22.18
N ASP A 744 -43.01 7.52 23.35
CA ASP A 744 -43.60 7.87 24.64
C ASP A 744 -43.64 9.40 24.86
N ALA A 745 -42.59 10.13 24.48
CA ALA A 745 -42.60 11.58 24.45
C ALA A 745 -43.64 12.10 23.43
N ASN A 746 -43.74 11.47 22.25
CA ASN A 746 -44.72 11.84 21.23
C ASN A 746 -46.18 11.53 21.63
N LYS A 747 -46.46 10.65 22.59
CA LYS A 747 -47.81 10.43 23.13
C LYS A 747 -48.30 11.60 24.00
N LYS A 748 -47.40 12.48 24.46
CA LYS A 748 -47.69 13.61 25.34
C LYS A 748 -47.80 14.90 24.53
N GLU A 749 -48.60 15.86 24.99
CA GLU A 749 -48.75 17.16 24.33
C GLU A 749 -47.97 18.25 25.08
N PHE A 750 -46.94 18.79 24.43
CA PHE A 750 -46.07 19.82 24.98
C PHE A 750 -45.60 20.79 23.87
N ASN A 751 -45.18 21.99 24.25
CA ASN A 751 -44.69 23.06 23.40
C ASN A 751 -43.32 22.71 22.82
N GLY A 752 -43.13 22.93 21.52
CA GLY A 752 -41.89 22.58 20.82
C GLY A 752 -41.76 21.09 20.49
N LYS A 753 -42.81 20.28 20.68
CA LYS A 753 -42.83 18.84 20.36
C LYS A 753 -42.31 18.50 18.95
N THR A 754 -42.54 19.35 17.96
CA THR A 754 -42.11 19.13 16.56
C THR A 754 -40.76 19.75 16.21
N SER A 755 -40.15 20.52 17.11
CA SER A 755 -38.89 21.25 16.88
C SER A 755 -37.73 20.70 17.71
N VAL A 756 -37.88 19.52 18.33
CA VAL A 756 -36.80 18.85 19.07
C VAL A 756 -35.92 18.09 18.08
N GLU A 757 -34.61 18.27 18.22
CA GLU A 757 -33.59 17.57 17.44
C GLU A 757 -32.66 16.77 18.37
N ALA A 758 -31.92 15.83 17.80
CA ALA A 758 -30.88 15.08 18.52
C ALA A 758 -29.73 16.00 18.97
N LYS A 759 -29.10 15.68 20.10
CA LYS A 759 -27.90 16.36 20.59
C LYS A 759 -26.72 15.99 19.69
N ASN A 760 -25.94 16.99 19.32
CA ASN A 760 -24.76 16.78 18.50
C ASN A 760 -23.60 16.28 19.38
N ILE A 761 -23.49 14.96 19.55
CA ILE A 761 -22.37 14.32 20.26
C ILE A 761 -21.20 14.25 19.29
N ASN A 762 -20.22 15.12 19.50
CA ASN A 762 -19.03 15.19 18.65
C ASN A 762 -18.10 14.01 18.98
N ILE A 763 -18.42 12.82 18.48
CA ILE A 763 -17.52 11.65 18.57
C ILE A 763 -16.36 11.95 17.62
N LYS A 764 -15.18 12.24 18.19
CA LYS A 764 -13.94 12.40 17.41
C LYS A 764 -13.72 11.12 16.61
N ARG A 765 -14.06 11.16 15.32
CA ARG A 765 -13.61 10.17 14.34
C ARG A 765 -12.09 10.33 14.20
N THR A 766 -11.34 9.52 14.92
CA THR A 766 -9.93 9.27 14.58
C THR A 766 -9.95 8.39 13.34
N SER A 767 -10.10 9.00 12.17
CA SER A 767 -10.00 8.30 10.89
C SER A 767 -8.53 7.96 10.64
N SER A 768 -8.02 6.91 11.28
CA SER A 768 -6.92 6.15 10.70
C SER A 768 -7.52 5.30 9.57
N ASN A 769 -7.55 5.85 8.36
CA ASN A 769 -7.86 5.06 7.17
C ASN A 769 -6.69 4.08 6.92
N LEU A 770 -6.74 2.93 7.56
CA LEU A 770 -6.24 1.70 6.96
C LEU A 770 -7.36 1.23 6.03
N GLU A 771 -7.27 1.61 4.76
CA GLU A 771 -8.07 0.98 3.71
C GLU A 771 -7.61 -0.48 3.60
N ILE A 772 -8.39 -1.40 4.17
CA ILE A 772 -8.29 -2.81 3.78
C ILE A 772 -8.89 -2.87 2.38
N SER A 773 -8.01 -3.05 1.41
CA SER A 773 -8.38 -3.31 0.02
C SER A 773 -9.10 -4.65 -0.03
N THR A 774 -10.41 -4.63 -0.23
CA THR A 774 -11.16 -5.81 -0.71
C THR A 774 -10.69 -6.13 -2.13
N LYS A 775 -9.58 -6.86 -2.24
CA LYS A 775 -9.30 -7.62 -3.46
C LYS A 775 -10.16 -8.87 -3.38
N GLU A 776 -11.13 -9.00 -4.29
CA GLU A 776 -11.63 -10.31 -4.70
C GLU A 776 -10.43 -11.12 -5.21
N VAL A 777 -9.85 -11.95 -4.35
CA VAL A 777 -8.91 -12.98 -4.77
C VAL A 777 -9.75 -14.06 -5.42
N LYS A 778 -9.69 -14.13 -6.76
CA LYS A 778 -10.23 -15.27 -7.50
C LYS A 778 -9.63 -16.55 -6.92
N PRO A 779 -10.43 -17.59 -6.63
CA PRO A 779 -9.89 -18.85 -6.15
C PRO A 779 -8.90 -19.40 -7.19
N LEU A 780 -7.68 -19.67 -6.75
CA LEU A 780 -6.71 -20.45 -7.50
C LEU A 780 -7.37 -21.77 -7.91
N LYS A 781 -7.57 -21.95 -9.22
CA LYS A 781 -7.95 -23.24 -9.77
C LYS A 781 -6.87 -24.24 -9.37
N LYS A 782 -7.18 -25.16 -8.45
CA LYS A 782 -6.45 -26.40 -8.29
C LYS A 782 -6.45 -27.12 -9.65
N GLU A 783 -5.31 -27.11 -10.33
CA GLU A 783 -5.02 -28.12 -11.33
C GLU A 783 -5.06 -29.47 -10.61
N LYS A 784 -6.03 -30.30 -11.01
CA LYS A 784 -6.10 -31.70 -10.60
C LYS A 784 -4.94 -32.42 -11.23
N ASP A 785 -3.83 -32.51 -10.52
CA ASP A 785 -2.84 -33.50 -10.86
C ASP A 785 -3.35 -34.88 -10.40
N LYS A 786 -3.56 -35.76 -11.37
CA LYS A 786 -4.01 -37.13 -11.15
C LYS A 786 -2.80 -37.94 -10.70
N SER A 787 -2.66 -38.19 -9.41
CA SER A 787 -1.97 -39.39 -8.93
C SER A 787 -2.87 -40.19 -7.99
N ASN A 788 -3.09 -41.44 -8.40
CA ASN A 788 -3.85 -42.45 -7.69
C ASN A 788 -3.20 -42.76 -6.34
N LEU A 789 -3.96 -42.74 -5.25
CA LEU A 789 -3.79 -43.70 -4.15
C LEU A 789 -5.07 -43.83 -3.30
N SER A 790 -5.75 -44.94 -3.57
CA SER A 790 -6.55 -45.79 -2.67
C SER A 790 -7.28 -45.15 -1.48
N SER A 791 -8.61 -45.03 -1.66
CA SER A 791 -9.68 -45.37 -0.71
C SER A 791 -9.29 -45.90 0.68
N LYS A 792 -9.76 -45.21 1.72
CA LYS A 792 -10.41 -45.87 2.86
C LYS A 792 -11.52 -45.00 3.46
N GLU A 793 -12.52 -45.71 3.94
CA GLU A 793 -13.90 -45.28 4.17
C GLU A 793 -14.07 -44.18 5.23
N SER A 794 -15.04 -43.33 4.89
CA SER A 794 -15.83 -42.47 5.75
C SER A 794 -16.54 -43.24 6.87
N GLU A 795 -16.37 -42.81 8.12
CA GLU A 795 -17.34 -43.03 9.18
C GLU A 795 -17.96 -41.71 9.65
N ASN A 796 -19.27 -41.65 9.50
CA ASN A 796 -20.18 -40.63 10.00
C ASN A 796 -20.28 -40.73 11.52
N ILE A 797 -20.00 -39.65 12.26
CA ILE A 797 -20.62 -39.43 13.57
C ILE A 797 -21.17 -38.00 13.66
N LYS A 798 -22.49 -37.91 13.51
CA LYS A 798 -23.31 -36.80 14.01
C LYS A 798 -23.49 -36.94 15.52
N THR A 799 -23.12 -35.93 16.30
CA THR A 799 -23.72 -35.66 17.63
C THR A 799 -23.38 -34.22 18.03
N LYS A 800 -24.33 -33.28 17.90
CA LYS A 800 -25.19 -32.76 18.98
C LYS A 800 -24.42 -32.13 20.16
N SER A 801 -24.43 -30.80 20.13
CA SER A 801 -24.40 -29.85 21.25
C SER A 801 -24.84 -30.43 22.61
N LYS A 802 -23.93 -30.33 23.59
CA LYS A 802 -24.20 -29.89 24.96
C LYS A 802 -22.87 -29.56 25.65
N PHE A 803 -22.61 -28.26 25.83
CA PHE A 803 -21.63 -27.80 26.81
C PHE A 803 -22.25 -27.96 28.20
N GLU A 804 -21.56 -28.69 29.08
CA GLU A 804 -21.85 -28.73 30.51
C GLU A 804 -20.62 -28.11 31.22
N VAL A 805 -20.88 -27.05 31.97
CA VAL A 805 -19.88 -26.30 32.73
C VAL A 805 -19.51 -27.09 33.96
N ILE A 806 -18.22 -27.36 34.15
CA ILE A 806 -17.66 -27.72 35.46
C ILE A 806 -16.45 -26.82 35.71
N SER A 807 -16.66 -25.83 36.58
CA SER A 807 -15.63 -25.19 37.38
C SER A 807 -15.27 -26.13 38.54
N ASP A 808 -14.00 -26.46 38.74
CA ASP A 808 -13.25 -25.89 39.87
C ASP A 808 -11.79 -26.37 39.94
N SER A 809 -11.00 -25.44 40.46
CA SER A 809 -9.66 -25.50 41.07
C SER A 809 -9.01 -26.86 41.35
N SER A 810 -7.74 -27.00 40.95
CA SER A 810 -6.63 -27.16 41.90
C SER A 810 -5.27 -27.09 41.21
N SER A 811 -4.39 -26.30 41.80
CA SER A 811 -2.94 -26.26 41.63
C SER A 811 -2.29 -27.63 41.42
N ASN A 812 -1.38 -27.72 40.45
CA ASN A 812 -0.01 -28.13 40.75
C ASN A 812 0.95 -27.69 39.65
N ASP A 813 2.05 -27.11 40.14
CA ASP A 813 3.32 -26.96 39.44
C ASP A 813 3.75 -28.28 38.78
N GLU A 814 4.32 -28.21 37.59
CA GLU A 814 5.71 -28.62 37.35
C GLU A 814 6.08 -28.38 35.87
N TRP A 815 7.08 -27.52 35.69
CA TRP A 815 7.89 -27.45 34.48
C TRP A 815 8.81 -28.67 34.47
N GLU A 816 8.76 -29.50 33.43
CA GLU A 816 9.94 -30.22 32.96
C GLU A 816 10.01 -30.13 31.43
N SER A 817 11.17 -29.64 31.00
CA SER A 817 11.77 -29.65 29.66
C SER A 817 11.17 -30.58 28.61
N PHE A 818 10.94 -30.07 27.40
CA PHE A 818 11.70 -30.45 26.20
C PHE A 818 11.61 -29.37 25.12
#